data_AF-A0A518CNM8-F1
#
_entry.id   AF-A0A518CNM8-F1
#
_cell.length_a   1.000
_cell.length_b   1.000
_cell.length_c   1.000
_cell.angle_alpha   90.00
_cell.angle_beta   90.00
_cell.angle_gamma   90.00
#
_symmetry.space_group_name_H-M   'P 1'
#
loop_
_entity.id
_entity.type
_entity.pdbx_description
1 polymer ?
#
loop_
_entity_poly.entity_id
_entity_poly.type
_entity_poly.pdbx_seq_one_letter_code
_entity_poly.pdbx_strand_id
1 'polypeptide(L)'
;MRTLIIACLLITVSFVPRFAIAETVLVEAESFESHGGWKLDTQFIQNMGSPYLLAHGLGKAVADAETTVTFPKTGTYHVFVRTKDWVARWKQPGTPGRFQLNVNGTPLEETFGTKSANWFWQSGGTVDINQTEVELSLHDLTGFDGRCDAILFTTDKDFQPDNSSEAFASWRQEMLGNSVKPTIQDYDLVVAGGGYSGMGAAISAARMGCKVALIQNRPVLGGNGSSEIRVWAQGLLRRGKYPHIGEIVQEFADSATQSPGTKAEFEDEKKEAIVRAEANITLFLNHHVYAAQSENEEVQSVTAFDTRSGAQVEFHAPLFVDATGHGVLGALVNADFDMLEEGHMGMSNMWRWEETEKAAQFPEVPWALQLKMDDFPYPRRGHGEWFWEGGFDRHPIEDLEYVRDWNLRAVYGAFNAMKNGDGAEKHQNAALTWIAYIGGPRESRRLLGDVLLTREDITGKKEFPDGCVPTTWDIDLHYPKKRYMQKYPEDPFISYAEFDRSVDKNYGYPVPYRCFYSRNINNLFMAGRCISVTHGALGTVRVMKTCGMMGEVVGKAASICKIHGCSPRDVYTEYWPELDELMNLPGRARRETVDSELQVTGSALPYPVRGVSRETLKGIVLDNTDAFTTGNWHSGHGVNGFVGDEYLYAGKSDETTIRYTFTVPTAGEYEVGLSFTPHENRTKDLTVHIEHEGKTSQVKIDQTKVRKKDQLFVPLGKFGFTPDATSSVFISAAGVTGYVAADAVQILPVE
;
A
#
# COMPACT_ATOMS: atom_id res chain seq x y z
N MET A 1 76.60 -47.42 -52.32
CA MET A 1 75.79 -47.56 -51.09
C MET A 1 75.36 -46.16 -50.66
N ARG A 2 74.06 -45.96 -50.40
CA ARG A 2 73.33 -44.75 -49.94
C ARG A 2 72.38 -44.10 -50.96
N THR A 3 71.13 -44.51 -50.81
CA THR A 3 69.85 -43.93 -51.23
C THR A 3 69.51 -42.70 -50.37
N LEU A 4 68.85 -41.67 -50.94
CA LEU A 4 67.86 -40.77 -50.31
C LEU A 4 67.30 -39.83 -51.42
N ILE A 5 66.23 -40.20 -52.14
CA ILE A 5 64.83 -39.76 -51.98
C ILE A 5 64.67 -38.24 -51.75
N ILE A 6 64.31 -37.53 -52.84
CA ILE A 6 63.80 -36.16 -52.85
C ILE A 6 62.27 -36.25 -52.73
N ALA A 7 61.70 -35.74 -51.65
CA ALA A 7 60.26 -35.66 -51.45
C ALA A 7 59.72 -34.33 -52.01
N CYS A 8 58.86 -34.41 -53.03
CA CYS A 8 58.02 -33.30 -53.48
C CYS A 8 56.89 -33.06 -52.46
N LEU A 9 56.89 -31.89 -51.82
CA LEU A 9 55.76 -31.45 -51.00
C LEU A 9 54.67 -30.85 -51.91
N LEU A 10 53.56 -31.58 -52.06
CA LEU A 10 52.30 -31.06 -52.61
C LEU A 10 51.60 -30.24 -51.52
N ILE A 11 51.47 -28.93 -51.73
CA ILE A 11 50.65 -28.05 -50.90
C ILE A 11 49.19 -28.23 -51.32
N THR A 12 48.42 -29.01 -50.57
CA THR A 12 46.96 -29.05 -50.66
C THR A 12 46.37 -27.89 -49.86
N VAL A 13 45.78 -26.92 -50.55
CA VAL A 13 44.96 -25.86 -49.96
C VAL A 13 43.64 -26.48 -49.50
N SER A 14 43.53 -26.80 -48.21
CA SER A 14 42.28 -27.23 -47.60
C SER A 14 41.32 -26.03 -47.49
N PHE A 15 40.26 -26.01 -48.31
CA PHE A 15 39.11 -25.14 -48.10
C PHE A 15 38.40 -25.57 -46.82
N VAL A 16 38.61 -24.84 -45.73
CA VAL A 16 37.73 -24.94 -44.55
C VAL A 16 36.45 -24.18 -44.90
N PRO A 17 35.27 -24.83 -44.93
CA PRO A 17 34.02 -24.10 -45.13
C PRO A 17 33.85 -23.13 -43.96
N ARG A 18 33.73 -21.83 -44.27
CA ARG A 18 33.21 -20.83 -43.33
C ARG A 18 31.75 -21.19 -43.08
N PHE A 19 31.46 -21.88 -41.98
CA PHE A 19 30.11 -21.92 -41.46
C PHE A 19 29.74 -20.47 -41.09
N ALA A 20 28.78 -19.88 -41.80
CA ALA A 20 28.23 -18.60 -41.40
C ALA A 20 27.49 -18.82 -40.08
N ILE A 21 27.96 -18.15 -39.02
CA ILE A 21 27.24 -18.11 -37.75
C ILE A 21 25.95 -17.32 -38.01
N ALA A 22 24.81 -17.89 -37.61
CA ALA A 22 23.53 -17.21 -37.68
C ALA A 22 23.53 -16.04 -36.69
N GLU A 23 23.01 -14.89 -37.12
CA GLU A 23 22.86 -13.74 -36.23
C GLU A 23 21.49 -13.79 -35.59
N THR A 24 21.43 -13.42 -34.32
CA THR A 24 20.19 -13.27 -33.57
C THR A 24 20.23 -11.95 -32.81
N VAL A 25 19.12 -11.21 -32.83
CA VAL A 25 18.92 -9.95 -32.10
C VAL A 25 17.66 -10.10 -31.28
N LEU A 26 17.79 -10.05 -29.96
CA LEU A 26 16.68 -9.99 -29.02
C LEU A 26 16.48 -8.54 -28.57
N VAL A 27 15.25 -8.07 -28.63
CA VAL A 27 14.83 -6.74 -28.21
C VAL A 27 13.73 -6.90 -27.16
N GLU A 28 14.02 -6.50 -25.93
CA GLU A 28 13.05 -6.49 -24.84
C GLU A 28 12.12 -5.29 -24.97
N ALA A 29 10.80 -5.49 -24.94
CA ALA A 29 9.85 -4.40 -25.20
C ALA A 29 9.93 -3.33 -24.11
N GLU A 30 10.21 -3.72 -22.86
CA GLU A 30 10.43 -2.80 -21.74
C GLU A 30 11.60 -1.83 -21.96
N SER A 31 12.58 -2.23 -22.78
CA SER A 31 13.80 -1.46 -23.08
C SER A 31 13.61 -0.38 -24.14
N PHE A 32 12.42 -0.28 -24.74
CA PHE A 32 12.11 0.75 -25.72
C PHE A 32 12.36 2.15 -25.14
N GLU A 33 13.04 2.99 -25.93
CA GLU A 33 13.41 4.37 -25.54
C GLU A 33 12.17 5.22 -25.20
N SER A 34 11.12 5.09 -26.02
CA SER A 34 9.81 5.69 -25.78
C SER A 34 8.75 4.60 -25.69
N HIS A 35 7.93 4.62 -24.63
CA HIS A 35 6.76 3.74 -24.54
C HIS A 35 5.51 4.36 -25.20
N GLY A 36 5.59 5.61 -25.66
CA GLY A 36 4.42 6.33 -26.18
C GLY A 36 3.26 6.32 -25.19
N GLY A 37 2.15 5.66 -25.58
CA GLY A 37 1.02 5.43 -24.69
C GLY A 37 0.95 4.03 -24.04
N TRP A 38 1.86 3.12 -24.40
CA TRP A 38 1.98 1.80 -23.80
C TRP A 38 2.39 1.90 -22.32
N LYS A 39 1.91 0.97 -21.51
CA LYS A 39 2.21 0.88 -20.08
C LYS A 39 3.21 -0.24 -19.84
N LEU A 40 4.22 0.05 -19.03
CA LEU A 40 5.11 -0.99 -18.50
C LEU A 40 4.38 -1.73 -17.38
N ASP A 41 4.12 -3.02 -17.59
CA ASP A 41 3.53 -3.89 -16.60
C ASP A 41 4.62 -4.73 -15.92
N THR A 42 4.66 -4.65 -14.59
CA THR A 42 5.60 -5.39 -13.75
C THR A 42 4.90 -6.27 -12.70
N GLN A 43 3.56 -6.41 -12.77
CA GLN A 43 2.77 -7.11 -11.75
C GLN A 43 2.94 -8.62 -11.80
N PHE A 44 3.21 -9.19 -12.98
CA PHE A 44 3.24 -10.65 -13.19
C PHE A 44 4.63 -11.18 -13.57
N ILE A 45 5.70 -10.44 -13.26
CA ILE A 45 7.08 -10.88 -13.57
C ILE A 45 7.35 -12.28 -13.02
N GLN A 46 6.84 -12.60 -11.82
CA GLN A 46 7.00 -13.93 -11.21
C GLN A 46 6.31 -15.05 -11.98
N ASN A 47 5.25 -14.75 -12.73
CA ASN A 47 4.47 -15.71 -13.49
C ASN A 47 4.89 -15.78 -14.96
N MET A 48 5.31 -14.64 -15.53
CA MET A 48 5.58 -14.45 -16.96
C MET A 48 7.08 -14.50 -17.29
N GLY A 49 7.93 -14.15 -16.34
CA GLY A 49 9.38 -14.19 -16.43
C GLY A 49 10.04 -12.83 -16.71
N SER A 50 9.27 -11.85 -17.18
CA SER A 50 9.74 -10.52 -17.57
C SER A 50 8.64 -9.47 -17.40
N PRO A 51 8.99 -8.17 -17.33
CA PRO A 51 8.03 -7.11 -17.56
C PRO A 51 7.62 -7.08 -19.05
N TYR A 52 6.56 -6.36 -19.39
CA TYR A 52 6.11 -6.24 -20.78
C TYR A 52 5.34 -4.94 -21.02
N LEU A 53 5.23 -4.55 -22.29
CA LEU A 53 4.42 -3.40 -22.69
C LEU A 53 2.97 -3.80 -22.93
N LEU A 54 2.07 -2.96 -22.41
CA LEU A 54 0.62 -3.12 -22.45
C LEU A 54 -0.07 -1.89 -23.08
N ALA A 55 -0.78 -2.08 -24.20
CA ALA A 55 -1.53 -1.03 -24.88
C ALA A 55 -2.89 -0.74 -24.20
N HIS A 56 -2.86 -0.10 -23.03
CA HIS A 56 -4.04 0.17 -22.20
C HIS A 56 -4.78 1.46 -22.60
N GLY A 57 -5.38 1.46 -23.80
CA GLY A 57 -5.97 2.65 -24.45
C GLY A 57 -7.46 2.88 -24.21
N LEU A 58 -8.14 1.98 -23.47
CA LEU A 58 -9.58 2.06 -23.16
C LEU A 58 -10.49 2.09 -24.39
N GLY A 59 -10.10 1.35 -25.45
CA GLY A 59 -10.81 1.30 -26.72
C GLY A 59 -10.42 2.37 -27.74
N LYS A 60 -9.31 3.07 -27.49
CA LYS A 60 -8.64 3.94 -28.46
C LYS A 60 -7.19 3.52 -28.57
N ALA A 61 -6.68 3.38 -29.79
CA ALA A 61 -5.28 3.06 -30.01
C ALA A 61 -4.37 4.03 -29.23
N VAL A 62 -3.38 3.48 -28.53
CA VAL A 62 -2.35 4.28 -27.85
C VAL A 62 -1.29 4.75 -28.84
N ALA A 63 -0.55 5.81 -28.48
CA ALA A 63 0.62 6.22 -29.26
C ALA A 63 1.69 5.12 -29.26
N ASP A 64 2.38 4.97 -30.39
CA ASP A 64 3.40 3.94 -30.61
C ASP A 64 4.51 3.96 -29.55
N ALA A 65 4.96 2.77 -29.15
CA ALA A 65 6.25 2.62 -28.47
C ALA A 65 7.33 2.52 -29.54
N GLU A 66 8.46 3.20 -29.36
CA GLU A 66 9.53 3.34 -30.35
C GLU A 66 10.91 3.10 -29.74
N THR A 67 11.80 2.51 -30.53
CA THR A 67 13.21 2.33 -30.19
C THR A 67 14.07 2.16 -31.43
N THR A 68 15.38 2.42 -31.32
CA THR A 68 16.37 2.11 -32.36
C THR A 68 17.20 0.90 -31.94
N VAL A 69 17.41 -0.04 -32.86
CA VAL A 69 18.18 -1.27 -32.62
C VAL A 69 19.30 -1.39 -33.64
N THR A 70 20.49 -1.79 -33.17
CA THR A 70 21.63 -2.07 -34.04
C THR A 70 21.70 -3.56 -34.37
N PHE A 71 21.50 -3.90 -35.63
CA PHE A 71 21.67 -5.24 -36.18
C PHE A 71 23.15 -5.50 -36.53
N PRO A 72 23.66 -6.73 -36.31
CA PRO A 72 25.06 -7.06 -36.57
C PRO A 72 25.42 -7.01 -38.07
N LYS A 73 24.45 -7.27 -38.95
CA LYS A 73 24.60 -7.15 -40.41
C LYS A 73 23.25 -7.01 -41.11
N THR A 74 23.30 -6.50 -42.33
CA THR A 74 22.16 -6.49 -43.25
C THR A 74 21.82 -7.90 -43.73
N GLY A 75 20.55 -8.17 -44.05
CA GLY A 75 20.09 -9.44 -44.59
C GLY A 75 18.61 -9.70 -44.30
N THR A 76 18.12 -10.85 -44.72
CA THR A 76 16.76 -11.31 -44.40
C THR A 76 16.74 -11.95 -43.01
N TYR A 77 15.89 -11.45 -42.13
CA TYR A 77 15.69 -11.98 -40.78
C TYR A 77 14.28 -12.56 -40.64
N HIS A 78 14.19 -13.69 -39.96
CA HIS A 78 12.94 -14.23 -39.43
C HIS A 78 12.59 -13.48 -38.15
N VAL A 79 11.33 -13.07 -38.03
CA VAL A 79 10.85 -12.27 -36.90
C VAL A 79 9.91 -13.09 -36.05
N PHE A 80 10.07 -12.99 -34.74
CA PHE A 80 9.18 -13.55 -33.73
C PHE A 80 8.85 -12.48 -32.69
N VAL A 81 7.60 -12.43 -32.26
CA VAL A 81 7.17 -11.54 -31.16
C VAL A 81 6.57 -12.39 -30.06
N ARG A 82 7.09 -12.27 -28.83
CA ARG A 82 6.52 -12.93 -27.66
C ARG A 82 5.29 -12.15 -27.20
N THR A 83 4.13 -12.77 -27.34
CA THR A 83 2.82 -12.15 -27.14
C THR A 83 1.76 -13.19 -26.77
N LYS A 84 0.52 -12.74 -26.53
CA LYS A 84 -0.66 -13.59 -26.35
C LYS A 84 -1.92 -12.84 -26.79
N ASP A 85 -2.90 -13.60 -27.24
CA ASP A 85 -4.29 -13.16 -27.20
C ASP A 85 -4.80 -13.33 -25.77
N TRP A 86 -4.93 -12.22 -25.06
CA TRP A 86 -5.30 -12.23 -23.65
C TRP A 86 -6.74 -12.68 -23.38
N VAL A 87 -7.61 -12.75 -24.38
CA VAL A 87 -9.01 -13.22 -24.23
C VAL A 87 -9.24 -14.63 -24.76
N ALA A 88 -8.35 -15.18 -25.59
CA ALA A 88 -8.52 -16.49 -26.24
C ALA A 88 -8.96 -17.63 -25.29
N ARG A 89 -8.52 -17.63 -24.03
CA ARG A 89 -8.87 -18.66 -23.03
C ARG A 89 -10.37 -18.83 -22.82
N TRP A 90 -11.15 -17.76 -22.95
CA TRP A 90 -12.62 -17.80 -22.75
C TRP A 90 -13.39 -18.10 -24.04
N LYS A 91 -12.70 -18.31 -25.16
CA LYS A 91 -13.28 -18.67 -26.47
C LYS A 91 -14.41 -17.74 -26.91
N GLN A 92 -14.28 -16.46 -26.58
CA GLN A 92 -15.24 -15.43 -27.01
C GLN A 92 -14.85 -14.87 -28.39
N PRO A 93 -15.80 -14.29 -29.14
CA PRO A 93 -15.50 -13.68 -30.42
C PRO A 93 -14.61 -12.44 -30.28
N GLY A 94 -13.57 -12.37 -31.12
CA GLY A 94 -12.70 -11.20 -31.25
C GLY A 94 -11.36 -11.35 -30.53
N THR A 95 -10.39 -10.56 -30.99
CA THR A 95 -9.01 -10.51 -30.47
C THR A 95 -8.68 -9.06 -30.13
N PRO A 96 -8.97 -8.61 -28.89
CA PRO A 96 -8.85 -7.20 -28.54
C PRO A 96 -7.42 -6.70 -28.52
N GLY A 97 -6.44 -7.47 -28.08
CA GLY A 97 -5.05 -7.00 -27.91
C GLY A 97 -4.20 -6.97 -29.19
N ARG A 98 -4.75 -6.57 -30.33
CA ARG A 98 -4.04 -6.59 -31.62
C ARG A 98 -3.11 -5.39 -31.80
N PHE A 99 -1.93 -5.65 -32.35
CA PHE A 99 -0.94 -4.64 -32.70
C PHE A 99 -0.10 -5.09 -33.90
N GLN A 100 0.66 -4.15 -34.49
CA GLN A 100 1.67 -4.42 -35.52
C GLN A 100 3.06 -4.03 -35.02
N LEU A 101 4.06 -4.72 -35.55
CA LEU A 101 5.46 -4.32 -35.44
C LEU A 101 5.83 -3.59 -36.74
N ASN A 102 6.32 -2.37 -36.62
CA ASN A 102 6.86 -1.60 -37.73
C ASN A 102 8.39 -1.71 -37.71
N VAL A 103 8.98 -1.88 -38.89
CA VAL A 103 10.43 -1.89 -39.11
C VAL A 103 10.76 -0.77 -40.09
N ASN A 104 11.50 0.25 -39.64
CA ASN A 104 11.75 1.50 -40.37
C ASN A 104 10.45 2.12 -40.90
N GLY A 105 9.45 2.25 -40.02
CA GLY A 105 8.13 2.81 -40.34
C GLY A 105 7.24 1.93 -41.24
N THR A 106 7.70 0.76 -41.67
CA THR A 106 6.91 -0.17 -42.50
C THR A 106 6.32 -1.28 -41.62
N PRO A 107 4.98 -1.43 -41.55
CA PRO A 107 4.36 -2.50 -40.78
C PRO A 107 4.63 -3.87 -41.40
N LEU A 108 4.93 -4.86 -40.55
CA LEU A 108 4.90 -6.26 -40.97
C LEU A 108 3.47 -6.68 -41.34
N GLU A 109 3.35 -7.63 -42.27
CA GLU A 109 2.04 -8.15 -42.70
C GLU A 109 1.27 -8.84 -41.56
N GLU A 110 1.98 -9.48 -40.63
CA GLU A 110 1.36 -10.19 -39.51
C GLU A 110 0.80 -9.23 -38.46
N THR A 111 -0.41 -9.54 -37.98
CA THR A 111 -1.00 -8.90 -36.80
C THR A 111 -0.76 -9.74 -35.55
N PHE A 112 -0.07 -9.16 -34.58
CA PHE A 112 0.32 -9.84 -33.34
C PHE A 112 -0.79 -9.82 -32.28
N GLY A 113 -0.66 -10.69 -31.28
CA GLY A 113 -1.61 -10.83 -30.18
C GLY A 113 -2.87 -11.62 -30.55
N THR A 114 -2.77 -12.58 -31.47
CA THR A 114 -3.97 -13.21 -32.10
C THR A 114 -4.03 -14.74 -32.10
N LYS A 115 -2.97 -15.47 -31.72
CA LYS A 115 -2.92 -16.93 -31.97
C LYS A 115 -2.98 -17.84 -30.74
N SER A 116 -2.68 -17.34 -29.53
CA SER A 116 -2.54 -18.18 -28.34
C SER A 116 -3.09 -17.53 -27.08
N ALA A 117 -3.72 -18.33 -26.22
CA ALA A 117 -4.16 -17.90 -24.88
C ALA A 117 -3.03 -17.78 -23.85
N ASN A 118 -1.88 -18.39 -24.16
CA ASN A 118 -0.66 -18.41 -23.35
C ASN A 118 0.44 -17.59 -24.05
N TRP A 119 1.36 -17.06 -23.25
CA TRP A 119 2.57 -16.41 -23.77
C TRP A 119 3.34 -17.38 -24.68
N PHE A 120 3.63 -16.91 -25.90
CA PHE A 120 4.34 -17.69 -26.91
C PHE A 120 5.00 -16.76 -27.95
N TRP A 121 5.92 -17.31 -28.73
CA TRP A 121 6.53 -16.65 -29.86
C TRP A 121 5.65 -16.75 -31.11
N GLN A 122 4.97 -15.66 -31.47
CA GLN A 122 4.23 -15.54 -32.72
C GLN A 122 5.19 -15.18 -33.85
N SER A 123 5.24 -16.00 -34.92
CA SER A 123 6.05 -15.68 -36.10
C SER A 123 5.45 -14.49 -36.86
N GLY A 124 6.30 -13.51 -37.18
CA GLY A 124 5.99 -12.34 -38.01
C GLY A 124 6.39 -12.50 -39.48
N GLY A 125 6.82 -13.69 -39.89
CA GLY A 125 7.39 -13.92 -41.22
C GLY A 125 8.85 -13.47 -41.32
N THR A 126 9.20 -12.84 -42.43
CA THR A 126 10.56 -12.38 -42.72
C THR A 126 10.59 -10.89 -43.07
N VAL A 127 11.69 -10.22 -42.73
CA VAL A 127 11.94 -8.82 -43.07
C VAL A 127 13.36 -8.65 -43.60
N ASP A 128 13.53 -7.79 -44.61
CA ASP A 128 14.85 -7.43 -45.14
C ASP A 128 15.42 -6.21 -44.40
N ILE A 129 16.51 -6.43 -43.66
CA ILE A 129 17.25 -5.39 -42.96
C ILE A 129 18.35 -4.86 -43.89
N ASN A 130 18.13 -3.65 -44.43
CA ASN A 130 19.01 -3.04 -45.45
C ASN A 130 20.06 -2.09 -44.88
N GLN A 131 19.97 -1.75 -43.60
CA GLN A 131 20.92 -0.95 -42.84
C GLN A 131 20.98 -1.49 -41.40
N THR A 132 22.10 -1.30 -40.71
CA THR A 132 22.31 -1.88 -39.38
C THR A 132 21.58 -1.13 -38.29
N GLU A 133 21.36 0.18 -38.41
CA GLU A 133 20.49 0.93 -37.49
C GLU A 133 19.04 0.86 -37.98
N VAL A 134 18.18 0.29 -37.16
CA VAL A 134 16.79 -0.01 -37.53
C VAL A 134 15.86 0.57 -36.47
N GLU A 135 14.89 1.35 -36.91
CA GLU A 135 13.81 1.84 -36.06
C GLU A 135 12.73 0.76 -35.94
N LEU A 136 12.32 0.48 -34.71
CA LEU A 136 11.20 -0.42 -34.40
C LEU A 136 10.10 0.37 -33.72
N SER A 137 8.84 0.16 -34.14
CA SER A 137 7.68 0.68 -33.39
C SER A 137 6.60 -0.37 -33.17
N LEU A 138 5.93 -0.30 -32.02
CA LEU A 138 4.75 -1.10 -31.70
C LEU A 138 3.50 -0.25 -31.91
N HIS A 139 2.75 -0.57 -32.95
CA HIS A 139 1.54 0.15 -33.34
C HIS A 139 0.29 -0.57 -32.82
N ASP A 140 -0.39 0.03 -31.85
CA ASP A 140 -1.65 -0.49 -31.31
C ASP A 140 -2.80 -0.30 -32.31
N LEU A 141 -3.56 -1.36 -32.58
CA LEU A 141 -4.66 -1.33 -33.52
C LEU A 141 -6.04 -1.16 -32.87
N THR A 142 -6.15 -1.26 -31.55
CA THR A 142 -7.45 -1.45 -30.89
C THR A 142 -7.65 -0.63 -29.62
N GLY A 143 -6.59 -0.33 -28.86
CA GLY A 143 -6.72 0.28 -27.54
C GLY A 143 -7.15 -0.67 -26.43
N PHE A 144 -7.08 -1.99 -26.64
CA PHE A 144 -7.55 -2.98 -25.66
C PHE A 144 -6.46 -3.99 -25.28
N ASP A 145 -5.46 -3.50 -24.56
CA ASP A 145 -4.53 -4.31 -23.77
C ASP A 145 -3.68 -5.26 -24.63
N GLY A 146 -3.26 -4.81 -25.81
CA GLY A 146 -2.24 -5.49 -26.62
C GLY A 146 -0.94 -5.67 -25.86
N ARG A 147 -0.27 -6.81 -26.04
CA ARG A 147 0.87 -7.21 -25.19
C ARG A 147 2.08 -7.56 -26.02
N CYS A 148 3.19 -6.89 -25.76
CA CYS A 148 4.48 -7.23 -26.32
C CYS A 148 5.50 -7.37 -25.19
N ASP A 149 6.07 -8.57 -25.08
CA ASP A 149 7.14 -8.86 -24.12
C ASP A 149 8.51 -8.68 -24.79
N ALA A 150 8.76 -9.38 -25.90
CA ALA A 150 10.03 -9.27 -26.60
C ALA A 150 9.87 -9.51 -28.10
N ILE A 151 10.84 -9.05 -28.87
CA ILE A 151 10.95 -9.23 -30.32
C ILE A 151 12.29 -9.89 -30.62
N LEU A 152 12.26 -10.97 -31.38
CA LEU A 152 13.45 -11.70 -31.78
C LEU A 152 13.57 -11.71 -33.30
N PHE A 153 14.74 -11.31 -33.78
CA PHE A 153 15.14 -11.40 -35.18
C PHE A 153 16.25 -12.43 -35.30
N THR A 154 16.19 -13.31 -36.30
CA THR A 154 17.29 -14.25 -36.56
C THR A 154 17.46 -14.57 -38.03
N THR A 155 18.69 -14.75 -38.49
CA THR A 155 18.96 -15.24 -39.85
C THR A 155 18.83 -16.76 -39.97
N ASP A 156 18.68 -17.48 -38.86
CA ASP A 156 18.46 -18.93 -38.85
C ASP A 156 16.97 -19.24 -38.96
N LYS A 157 16.57 -19.76 -40.13
CA LYS A 157 15.20 -20.17 -40.42
C LYS A 157 14.67 -21.31 -39.54
N ASP A 158 15.56 -22.11 -38.96
CA ASP A 158 15.21 -23.28 -38.16
C ASP A 158 15.27 -22.97 -36.65
N PHE A 159 15.63 -21.73 -36.29
CA PHE A 159 15.70 -21.28 -34.90
C PHE A 159 14.33 -21.32 -34.22
N GLN A 160 14.30 -21.88 -33.02
CA GLN A 160 13.11 -21.91 -32.16
C GLN A 160 13.46 -21.23 -30.85
N PRO A 161 12.90 -20.04 -30.57
CA PRO A 161 13.16 -19.36 -29.32
C PRO A 161 12.61 -20.16 -28.12
N ASP A 162 13.36 -20.17 -27.02
CA ASP A 162 12.89 -20.75 -25.75
C ASP A 162 11.67 -19.94 -25.25
N ASN A 163 10.65 -20.65 -24.78
CA ASN A 163 9.39 -20.06 -24.33
C ASN A 163 9.13 -20.24 -22.83
N SER A 164 10.15 -20.64 -22.05
CA SER A 164 10.09 -20.69 -20.59
C SER A 164 9.80 -19.30 -20.00
N SER A 165 9.07 -19.30 -18.88
CA SER A 165 8.59 -18.10 -18.18
C SER A 165 9.26 -17.91 -16.81
N GLU A 166 10.42 -18.53 -16.61
CA GLU A 166 11.20 -18.31 -15.39
C GLU A 166 11.63 -16.84 -15.33
N ALA A 167 11.47 -16.21 -14.16
CA ALA A 167 11.96 -14.85 -13.94
C ALA A 167 13.46 -14.79 -14.23
N PHE A 168 13.85 -13.90 -15.15
CA PHE A 168 15.26 -13.73 -15.53
C PHE A 168 15.89 -15.01 -16.14
N ALA A 169 15.14 -15.74 -16.97
CA ALA A 169 15.56 -16.99 -17.60
C ALA A 169 16.94 -16.90 -18.30
N SER A 170 17.73 -17.98 -18.22
CA SER A 170 19.12 -18.04 -18.73
C SER A 170 19.22 -17.75 -20.23
N TRP A 171 18.29 -18.25 -21.03
CA TRP A 171 18.27 -18.04 -22.48
C TRP A 171 18.20 -16.54 -22.84
N ARG A 172 17.47 -15.75 -22.05
CA ARG A 172 17.29 -14.30 -22.26
C ARG A 172 18.62 -13.58 -21.98
N GLN A 173 19.30 -13.98 -20.90
CA GLN A 173 20.62 -13.45 -20.56
C GLN A 173 21.69 -13.79 -21.61
N GLU A 174 21.69 -15.03 -22.10
CA GLU A 174 22.60 -15.47 -23.16
C GLU A 174 22.41 -14.66 -24.45
N MET A 175 21.15 -14.42 -24.86
CA MET A 175 20.83 -13.68 -26.09
C MET A 175 21.10 -12.18 -26.00
N LEU A 176 20.93 -11.56 -24.84
CA LEU A 176 21.24 -10.15 -24.64
C LEU A 176 22.76 -9.89 -24.52
N GLY A 177 23.59 -10.94 -24.52
CA GLY A 177 25.01 -10.82 -24.21
C GLY A 177 25.28 -10.41 -22.75
N ASN A 178 24.24 -10.42 -21.91
CA ASN A 178 24.27 -10.01 -20.51
C ASN A 178 24.80 -11.14 -19.64
N SER A 179 26.10 -11.40 -19.79
CA SER A 179 26.92 -12.08 -18.78
C SER A 179 27.37 -11.11 -17.67
N VAL A 180 26.73 -9.94 -17.57
CA VAL A 180 27.10 -8.88 -16.64
C VAL A 180 26.76 -9.35 -15.23
N LYS A 181 27.81 -9.57 -14.44
CA LYS A 181 27.66 -9.85 -13.01
C LYS A 181 26.89 -8.69 -12.35
N PRO A 182 25.98 -8.97 -11.40
CA PRO A 182 25.31 -7.94 -10.63
C PRO A 182 26.32 -6.96 -10.04
N THR A 183 25.95 -5.66 -10.02
CA THR A 183 26.72 -4.70 -9.24
C THR A 183 26.42 -4.93 -7.77
N ILE A 184 27.45 -5.13 -6.96
CA ILE A 184 27.30 -5.38 -5.52
C ILE A 184 27.20 -4.04 -4.78
N GLN A 185 26.24 -3.92 -3.86
CA GLN A 185 26.09 -2.74 -3.00
C GLN A 185 25.76 -3.14 -1.56
N ASP A 186 26.42 -2.47 -0.61
CA ASP A 186 26.28 -2.71 0.83
C ASP A 186 25.42 -1.64 1.51
N TYR A 187 24.53 -2.08 2.39
CA TYR A 187 23.63 -1.25 3.18
C TYR A 187 23.52 -1.76 4.62
N ASP A 188 22.95 -0.96 5.51
CA ASP A 188 22.58 -1.42 6.85
C ASP A 188 21.21 -2.11 6.84
N LEU A 189 20.33 -1.69 5.92
CA LEU A 189 18.98 -2.23 5.76
C LEU A 189 18.58 -2.23 4.28
N VAL A 190 18.04 -3.36 3.81
CA VAL A 190 17.42 -3.46 2.48
C VAL A 190 15.90 -3.62 2.63
N VAL A 191 15.13 -2.73 2.02
CA VAL A 191 13.66 -2.74 2.06
C VAL A 191 13.10 -3.08 0.69
N ALA A 192 12.45 -4.24 0.56
CA ALA A 192 11.81 -4.68 -0.67
C ALA A 192 10.33 -4.29 -0.69
N GLY A 193 9.96 -3.32 -1.54
CA GLY A 193 8.59 -2.85 -1.76
C GLY A 193 8.38 -1.41 -1.31
N GLY A 194 8.16 -0.48 -2.26
CA GLY A 194 7.94 0.95 -2.01
C GLY A 194 6.49 1.34 -1.70
N GLY A 195 5.73 0.47 -1.03
CA GLY A 195 4.39 0.78 -0.52
C GLY A 195 4.42 1.66 0.73
N TYR A 196 3.26 1.97 1.31
CA TYR A 196 3.19 2.73 2.57
C TYR A 196 4.05 2.11 3.68
N SER A 197 4.06 0.76 3.81
CA SER A 197 4.88 0.05 4.79
C SER A 197 6.38 0.20 4.51
N GLY A 198 6.83 -0.02 3.28
CA GLY A 198 8.26 0.10 2.96
C GLY A 198 8.76 1.54 3.02
N MET A 199 7.95 2.53 2.62
CA MET A 199 8.27 3.95 2.84
C MET A 199 8.41 4.27 4.33
N GLY A 200 7.47 3.81 5.16
CA GLY A 200 7.54 3.97 6.62
C GLY A 200 8.81 3.37 7.21
N ALA A 201 9.18 2.15 6.79
CA ALA A 201 10.40 1.47 7.22
C ALA A 201 11.66 2.20 6.79
N ALA A 202 11.75 2.58 5.52
CA ALA A 202 12.93 3.21 4.97
C ALA A 202 13.18 4.61 5.57
N ILE A 203 12.15 5.46 5.65
CA ILE A 203 12.26 6.80 6.23
C ILE A 203 12.61 6.72 7.71
N SER A 204 11.93 5.83 8.46
CA SER A 204 12.19 5.66 9.89
C SER A 204 13.62 5.17 10.17
N ALA A 205 14.08 4.12 9.47
CA ALA A 205 15.44 3.61 9.61
C ALA A 205 16.50 4.65 9.21
N ALA A 206 16.29 5.37 8.10
CA ALA A 206 17.19 6.40 7.63
C ALA A 206 17.32 7.57 8.62
N ARG A 207 16.21 8.01 9.20
CA ARG A 207 16.19 9.02 10.26
C ARG A 207 16.88 8.50 11.52
N MET A 208 16.79 7.20 11.81
CA MET A 208 17.56 6.57 12.89
C MET A 208 19.01 6.24 12.49
N GLY A 209 19.53 6.78 11.39
CA GLY A 209 20.95 6.72 11.03
C GLY A 209 21.41 5.48 10.26
N CYS A 210 20.50 4.57 9.86
CA CYS A 210 20.83 3.43 9.02
C CYS A 210 20.98 3.86 7.55
N LYS A 211 21.95 3.31 6.82
CA LYS A 211 22.00 3.37 5.36
C LYS A 211 21.01 2.40 4.75
N VAL A 212 20.07 2.90 3.95
CA VAL A 212 18.92 2.11 3.46
C VAL A 212 18.91 2.02 1.94
N ALA A 213 18.71 0.82 1.41
CA ALA A 213 18.23 0.62 0.03
C ALA A 213 16.71 0.43 0.04
N LEU A 214 15.96 1.31 -0.63
CA LEU A 214 14.52 1.15 -0.83
C LEU A 214 14.26 0.71 -2.28
N ILE A 215 13.79 -0.53 -2.46
CA ILE A 215 13.60 -1.16 -3.76
C ILE A 215 12.11 -1.18 -4.11
N GLN A 216 11.74 -0.66 -5.28
CA GLN A 216 10.36 -0.63 -5.78
C GLN A 216 10.30 -1.07 -7.23
N ASN A 217 9.48 -2.08 -7.53
CA ASN A 217 9.39 -2.71 -8.86
C ASN A 217 8.62 -1.89 -9.91
N ARG A 218 8.30 -0.63 -9.61
CA ARG A 218 7.47 0.26 -10.43
C ARG A 218 8.04 1.68 -10.42
N PRO A 219 7.62 2.55 -11.36
CA PRO A 219 8.15 3.89 -11.48
C PRO A 219 7.65 4.85 -10.38
N VAL A 220 6.68 4.45 -9.56
CA VAL A 220 6.12 5.29 -8.49
C VAL A 220 6.03 4.54 -7.15
N LEU A 221 6.06 5.32 -6.07
CA LEU A 221 5.89 4.85 -4.69
C LEU A 221 4.40 4.81 -4.28
N GLY A 222 4.12 4.23 -3.12
CA GLY A 222 2.79 4.20 -2.50
C GLY A 222 2.05 2.86 -2.64
N GLY A 223 2.56 1.92 -3.45
CA GLY A 223 1.96 0.58 -3.58
C GLY A 223 0.53 0.67 -4.13
N ASN A 224 -0.45 0.10 -3.41
CA ASN A 224 -1.87 0.25 -3.79
C ASN A 224 -2.37 1.71 -3.67
N GLY A 225 -1.70 2.55 -2.89
CA GLY A 225 -1.98 3.99 -2.77
C GLY A 225 -1.16 4.86 -3.73
N SER A 226 -0.70 4.28 -4.84
CA SER A 226 -0.15 5.02 -5.97
C SER A 226 -1.25 5.43 -6.94
N SER A 227 -0.94 6.33 -7.87
CA SER A 227 -1.89 6.71 -8.92
C SER A 227 -2.21 5.61 -9.95
N GLU A 228 -1.45 4.51 -9.95
CA GLU A 228 -1.65 3.34 -10.81
C GLU A 228 -2.83 2.47 -10.36
N ILE A 229 -3.04 2.33 -9.05
CA ILE A 229 -4.07 1.45 -8.45
C ILE A 229 -5.18 2.27 -7.76
N ARG A 230 -4.84 3.44 -7.20
CA ARG A 230 -5.76 4.44 -6.64
C ARG A 230 -6.59 4.01 -5.42
N VAL A 231 -5.99 3.24 -4.50
CA VAL A 231 -6.56 2.98 -3.17
C VAL A 231 -6.13 4.07 -2.20
N TRP A 232 -7.06 4.93 -1.78
CA TRP A 232 -6.80 6.05 -0.87
C TRP A 232 -6.16 5.66 0.48
N ALA A 233 -5.45 6.59 1.09
CA ALA A 233 -4.85 6.37 2.40
C ALA A 233 -5.86 6.50 3.55
N GLN A 234 -6.44 5.37 3.96
CA GLN A 234 -7.32 5.29 5.13
C GLN A 234 -6.59 4.74 6.37
N GLY A 235 -7.28 4.73 7.51
CA GLY A 235 -6.73 4.49 8.85
C GLY A 235 -6.47 5.80 9.60
N LEU A 236 -6.68 5.81 10.91
CA LEU A 236 -6.35 6.95 11.75
C LEU A 236 -4.90 6.81 12.22
N LEU A 237 -4.17 7.91 12.17
CA LEU A 237 -2.79 8.00 12.62
C LEU A 237 -2.75 8.44 14.09
N ARG A 238 -1.59 8.25 14.74
CA ARG A 238 -1.30 8.89 16.03
C ARG A 238 -2.28 8.49 17.12
N ARG A 239 -2.68 7.21 17.17
CA ARG A 239 -3.59 6.65 18.19
C ARG A 239 -2.83 5.69 19.11
N GLY A 240 -3.55 5.11 20.08
CA GLY A 240 -3.01 4.04 20.91
C GLY A 240 -1.95 4.51 21.90
N LYS A 241 -1.14 3.54 22.36
CA LYS A 241 -0.06 3.75 23.34
C LYS A 241 1.03 4.70 22.84
N TYR A 242 1.32 4.71 21.53
CA TYR A 242 2.40 5.49 20.93
C TYR A 242 1.86 6.49 19.90
N PRO A 243 1.29 7.62 20.33
CA PRO A 243 0.68 8.61 19.45
C PRO A 243 1.65 9.37 18.54
N HIS A 244 2.97 9.20 18.69
CA HIS A 244 3.95 9.67 17.69
C HIS A 244 4.08 8.73 16.49
N ILE A 245 3.71 7.46 16.64
CA ILE A 245 3.68 6.52 15.51
C ILE A 245 2.59 6.97 14.53
N GLY A 246 3.00 7.15 13.27
CA GLY A 246 2.17 7.68 12.20
C GLY A 246 2.47 9.14 11.84
N GLU A 247 3.34 9.83 12.56
CA GLU A 247 3.79 11.17 12.16
C GLU A 247 4.57 11.13 10.84
N ILE A 248 5.44 10.13 10.64
CA ILE A 248 6.14 9.94 9.36
C ILE A 248 5.13 9.66 8.24
N VAL A 249 4.15 8.81 8.51
CA VAL A 249 3.10 8.46 7.54
C VAL A 249 2.26 9.69 7.16
N GLN A 250 2.01 10.60 8.11
CA GLN A 250 1.27 11.84 7.85
C GLN A 250 1.97 12.73 6.82
N GLU A 251 3.30 12.71 6.76
CA GLU A 251 4.07 13.52 5.81
C GLU A 251 3.79 13.11 4.36
N PHE A 252 3.73 11.80 4.07
CA PHE A 252 3.61 11.27 2.71
C PHE A 252 2.22 10.73 2.35
N ALA A 253 1.27 10.70 3.31
CA ALA A 253 -0.09 10.27 3.05
C ALA A 253 -0.77 11.13 1.97
N ASP A 254 -1.47 10.48 1.05
CA ASP A 254 -2.24 11.16 0.01
C ASP A 254 -3.46 11.93 0.56
N SER A 255 -3.89 12.94 -0.21
CA SER A 255 -5.07 13.74 0.09
C SER A 255 -6.33 13.25 -0.65
N ALA A 256 -6.33 12.01 -1.16
CA ALA A 256 -7.42 11.49 -1.95
C ALA A 256 -8.73 11.40 -1.15
N THR A 257 -9.79 11.98 -1.70
CA THR A 257 -11.10 12.04 -1.04
C THR A 257 -12.04 10.90 -1.43
N GLN A 258 -11.62 10.06 -2.36
CA GLN A 258 -12.36 8.89 -2.86
C GLN A 258 -11.41 7.85 -3.48
N SER A 259 -11.91 6.63 -3.66
CA SER A 259 -11.18 5.50 -4.25
C SER A 259 -12.05 4.82 -5.32
N PRO A 260 -11.77 4.97 -6.62
CA PRO A 260 -10.64 5.72 -7.17
C PRO A 260 -10.90 7.24 -7.23
N GLY A 261 -9.87 8.02 -6.94
CA GLY A 261 -9.78 9.46 -7.20
C GLY A 261 -9.14 9.80 -8.55
N THR A 262 -8.82 11.06 -8.75
CA THR A 262 -7.98 11.55 -9.86
C THR A 262 -6.52 11.17 -9.66
N LYS A 263 -5.67 11.25 -10.71
CA LYS A 263 -4.23 10.95 -10.58
C LYS A 263 -3.56 11.84 -9.53
N ALA A 264 -3.82 13.15 -9.59
CA ALA A 264 -3.15 14.15 -8.76
C ALA A 264 -3.41 13.96 -7.26
N GLU A 265 -4.61 13.49 -6.90
CA GLU A 265 -4.99 13.21 -5.51
C GLU A 265 -4.13 12.16 -4.83
N PHE A 266 -3.44 11.28 -5.58
CA PHE A 266 -2.54 10.28 -5.02
C PHE A 266 -1.12 10.80 -4.81
N GLU A 267 -0.78 12.00 -5.28
CA GLU A 267 0.46 12.72 -4.92
C GLU A 267 1.76 11.88 -5.05
N ASP A 268 1.94 11.15 -6.15
CA ASP A 268 3.11 10.28 -6.36
C ASP A 268 4.43 11.07 -6.23
N GLU A 269 4.48 12.29 -6.77
CA GLU A 269 5.67 13.16 -6.74
C GLU A 269 6.01 13.61 -5.31
N LYS A 270 5.00 13.83 -4.45
CA LYS A 270 5.20 14.17 -3.03
C LYS A 270 5.85 13.02 -2.28
N LYS A 271 5.35 11.79 -2.52
CA LYS A 271 5.90 10.57 -1.90
C LYS A 271 7.37 10.38 -2.26
N GLU A 272 7.71 10.54 -3.54
CA GLU A 272 9.09 10.44 -4.02
C GLU A 272 9.98 11.56 -3.47
N ALA A 273 9.51 12.81 -3.46
CA ALA A 273 10.27 13.95 -2.94
C ALA A 273 10.65 13.78 -1.47
N ILE A 274 9.74 13.25 -0.64
CA ILE A 274 10.01 12.98 0.79
C ILE A 274 11.09 11.91 0.94
N VAL A 275 10.99 10.79 0.21
CA VAL A 275 12.00 9.72 0.28
C VAL A 275 13.37 10.22 -0.18
N ARG A 276 13.42 10.96 -1.30
CA ARG A 276 14.68 11.50 -1.83
C ARG A 276 15.30 12.59 -0.95
N ALA A 277 14.54 13.20 -0.06
CA ALA A 277 15.06 14.19 0.88
C ALA A 277 15.85 13.55 2.04
N GLU A 278 15.67 12.25 2.30
CA GLU A 278 16.40 11.54 3.35
C GLU A 278 17.79 11.11 2.84
N ALA A 279 18.85 11.73 3.34
CA ALA A 279 20.22 11.54 2.85
C ALA A 279 20.75 10.09 2.98
N ASN A 280 20.17 9.31 3.89
CA ASN A 280 20.56 7.93 4.15
C ASN A 280 19.78 6.90 3.30
N ILE A 281 18.87 7.33 2.42
CA ILE A 281 18.13 6.43 1.52
C ILE A 281 18.72 6.49 0.11
N THR A 282 19.05 5.32 -0.44
CA THR A 282 19.20 5.15 -1.88
C THR A 282 17.93 4.51 -2.44
N LEU A 283 17.24 5.24 -3.32
CA LEU A 283 15.96 4.84 -3.89
C LEU A 283 16.15 4.15 -5.26
N PHE A 284 15.70 2.90 -5.35
CA PHE A 284 15.70 2.09 -6.56
C PHE A 284 14.27 1.91 -7.10
N LEU A 285 13.82 2.84 -7.94
CA LEU A 285 12.58 2.70 -8.70
C LEU A 285 12.80 1.77 -9.89
N ASN A 286 11.73 1.14 -10.38
CA ASN A 286 11.79 0.15 -11.45
C ASN A 286 12.74 -1.02 -11.15
N HIS A 287 12.94 -1.43 -9.89
CA HIS A 287 13.80 -2.57 -9.55
C HIS A 287 12.98 -3.71 -8.97
N HIS A 288 12.98 -4.87 -9.62
CA HIS A 288 12.22 -6.04 -9.20
C HIS A 288 13.12 -7.06 -8.51
N VAL A 289 12.85 -7.33 -7.24
CA VAL A 289 13.48 -8.43 -6.49
C VAL A 289 12.97 -9.75 -7.03
N TYR A 290 13.89 -10.59 -7.52
CA TYR A 290 13.57 -11.90 -8.10
C TYR A 290 14.37 -13.05 -7.50
N ALA A 291 15.48 -12.77 -6.81
CA ALA A 291 16.32 -13.77 -6.18
C ALA A 291 16.84 -13.28 -4.82
N ALA A 292 17.13 -14.22 -3.94
CA ALA A 292 17.79 -13.98 -2.66
C ALA A 292 18.63 -15.20 -2.29
N GLN A 293 19.72 -14.98 -1.56
CA GLN A 293 20.55 -16.03 -0.99
C GLN A 293 20.39 -16.04 0.53
N SER A 294 20.22 -17.23 1.11
CA SER A 294 20.21 -17.41 2.56
C SER A 294 21.12 -18.56 2.98
N GLU A 295 21.75 -18.41 4.13
CA GLU A 295 22.61 -19.40 4.77
C GLU A 295 22.34 -19.37 6.28
N ASN A 296 22.25 -20.53 6.92
CA ASN A 296 22.03 -20.66 8.37
C ASN A 296 20.84 -19.81 8.88
N GLU A 297 19.71 -19.85 8.16
CA GLU A 297 18.49 -19.10 8.51
C GLU A 297 18.67 -17.56 8.47
N GLU A 298 19.68 -17.07 7.74
CA GLU A 298 19.92 -15.64 7.54
C GLU A 298 20.03 -15.30 6.05
N VAL A 299 19.38 -14.22 5.64
CA VAL A 299 19.53 -13.65 4.30
C VAL A 299 20.91 -13.04 4.18
N GLN A 300 21.64 -13.41 3.14
CA GLN A 300 22.99 -12.90 2.85
C GLN A 300 22.95 -11.79 1.80
N SER A 301 22.11 -11.97 0.77
CA SER A 301 21.92 -10.98 -0.28
C SER A 301 20.54 -11.10 -0.93
N VAL A 302 20.10 -10.00 -1.53
CA VAL A 302 18.91 -9.92 -2.38
C VAL A 302 19.34 -9.39 -3.74
N THR A 303 18.89 -10.00 -4.84
CA THR A 303 19.18 -9.54 -6.20
C THR A 303 17.92 -8.97 -6.83
N ALA A 304 18.05 -7.78 -7.41
CA ALA A 304 17.01 -7.16 -8.22
C ALA A 304 17.55 -6.79 -9.61
N PHE A 305 16.66 -6.78 -10.60
CA PHE A 305 16.95 -6.21 -11.90
C PHE A 305 16.11 -4.97 -12.15
N ASP A 306 16.68 -4.01 -12.88
CA ASP A 306 15.96 -2.84 -13.37
C ASP A 306 15.00 -3.28 -14.49
N THR A 307 13.70 -3.05 -14.31
CA THR A 307 12.61 -3.51 -15.18
C THR A 307 12.53 -2.75 -16.51
N ARG A 308 13.52 -1.91 -16.84
CA ARG A 308 13.64 -1.25 -18.15
C ARG A 308 14.92 -1.64 -18.87
N SER A 309 16.03 -1.76 -18.15
CA SER A 309 17.36 -2.00 -18.72
C SER A 309 17.87 -3.43 -18.51
N GLY A 310 17.24 -4.21 -17.64
CA GLY A 310 17.71 -5.54 -17.23
C GLY A 310 18.98 -5.51 -16.36
N ALA A 311 19.51 -4.32 -16.03
CA ALA A 311 20.70 -4.17 -15.21
C ALA A 311 20.47 -4.74 -13.79
N GLN A 312 21.42 -5.53 -13.30
CA GLN A 312 21.31 -6.23 -12.02
C GLN A 312 22.08 -5.52 -10.90
N VAL A 313 21.48 -5.53 -9.70
CA VAL A 313 22.12 -5.12 -8.46
C VAL A 313 21.91 -6.22 -7.42
N GLU A 314 23.00 -6.61 -6.77
CA GLU A 314 22.99 -7.49 -5.61
C GLU A 314 23.21 -6.67 -4.34
N PHE A 315 22.23 -6.72 -3.45
CA PHE A 315 22.17 -5.94 -2.22
C PHE A 315 22.57 -6.80 -1.03
N HIS A 316 23.62 -6.39 -0.33
CA HIS A 316 24.07 -6.99 0.92
C HIS A 316 23.70 -6.09 2.09
N ALA A 317 23.18 -6.69 3.15
CA ALA A 317 22.88 -6.01 4.41
C ALA A 317 22.80 -7.00 5.56
N PRO A 318 23.03 -6.57 6.81
CA PRO A 318 22.77 -7.41 7.96
C PRO A 318 21.26 -7.62 8.20
N LEU A 319 20.39 -6.77 7.64
CA LEU A 319 18.95 -6.75 7.89
C LEU A 319 18.16 -6.53 6.60
N PHE A 320 17.02 -7.20 6.47
CA PHE A 320 16.12 -7.10 5.33
C PHE A 320 14.67 -6.88 5.78
N VAL A 321 13.87 -6.19 4.96
CA VAL A 321 12.43 -6.00 5.19
C VAL A 321 11.65 -6.47 3.97
N ASP A 322 10.74 -7.43 4.15
CA ASP A 322 9.69 -7.73 3.16
C ASP A 322 8.50 -6.78 3.35
N ALA A 323 8.37 -5.81 2.45
CA ALA A 323 7.25 -4.90 2.32
C ALA A 323 6.57 -5.02 0.94
N THR A 324 6.72 -6.17 0.28
CA THR A 324 6.24 -6.40 -1.09
C THR A 324 4.72 -6.57 -1.16
N GLY A 325 4.08 -6.82 -0.02
CA GLY A 325 2.65 -7.08 0.11
C GLY A 325 2.22 -8.48 -0.33
N HIS A 326 3.08 -9.20 -1.05
CA HIS A 326 2.92 -10.61 -1.46
C HIS A 326 3.84 -11.58 -0.69
N GLY A 327 4.67 -11.07 0.23
CA GLY A 327 5.64 -11.90 0.95
C GLY A 327 6.67 -12.52 0.02
N VAL A 328 7.06 -11.80 -1.05
CA VAL A 328 7.96 -12.30 -2.11
C VAL A 328 9.33 -12.62 -1.55
N LEU A 329 9.94 -11.68 -0.82
CA LEU A 329 11.28 -11.88 -0.27
C LEU A 329 11.26 -13.01 0.75
N GLY A 330 10.25 -13.04 1.63
CA GLY A 330 10.07 -14.13 2.58
C GLY A 330 9.96 -15.49 1.89
N ALA A 331 9.18 -15.60 0.82
CA ALA A 331 9.06 -16.83 0.05
C ALA A 331 10.39 -17.25 -0.61
N LEU A 332 11.18 -16.30 -1.15
CA LEU A 332 12.48 -16.58 -1.77
C LEU A 332 13.51 -17.15 -0.79
N VAL A 333 13.41 -16.81 0.50
CA VAL A 333 14.36 -17.26 1.54
C VAL A 333 13.80 -18.36 2.44
N ASN A 334 12.66 -18.95 2.05
CA ASN A 334 11.96 -20.01 2.80
C ASN A 334 11.50 -19.57 4.21
N ALA A 335 11.11 -18.30 4.37
CA ALA A 335 10.39 -17.87 5.56
C ALA A 335 9.04 -18.59 5.64
N ASP A 336 8.64 -19.02 6.83
CA ASP A 336 7.35 -19.66 7.04
C ASP A 336 6.21 -18.68 6.69
N PHE A 337 5.19 -19.16 5.98
CA PHE A 337 4.01 -18.37 5.65
C PHE A 337 2.73 -19.21 5.65
N ASP A 338 1.61 -18.53 5.83
CA ASP A 338 0.26 -19.04 5.60
C ASP A 338 -0.36 -18.34 4.38
N MET A 339 -1.22 -19.05 3.66
CA MET A 339 -1.94 -18.55 2.49
C MET A 339 -3.20 -19.39 2.30
N LEU A 340 -4.33 -18.72 2.13
CA LEU A 340 -5.56 -19.41 1.72
C LEU A 340 -5.54 -19.61 0.20
N GLU A 341 -5.77 -20.84 -0.26
CA GLU A 341 -5.93 -21.12 -1.70
C GLU A 341 -7.32 -20.71 -2.21
N GLU A 342 -8.35 -20.80 -1.35
CA GLU A 342 -9.73 -20.42 -1.65
C GLU A 342 -10.33 -19.60 -0.49
N GLY A 343 -11.41 -18.86 -0.76
CA GLY A 343 -12.11 -18.06 0.25
C GLY A 343 -11.33 -16.85 0.75
N HIS A 344 -10.24 -16.47 0.08
CA HIS A 344 -9.49 -15.27 0.37
C HIS A 344 -10.16 -14.02 -0.24
N MET A 345 -9.73 -12.85 0.21
CA MET A 345 -10.12 -11.59 -0.43
C MET A 345 -9.50 -11.49 -1.84
N GLY A 346 -10.24 -10.91 -2.78
CA GLY A 346 -9.85 -10.87 -4.18
C GLY A 346 -8.89 -9.72 -4.53
N MET A 347 -8.80 -9.46 -5.83
CA MET A 347 -8.08 -8.33 -6.39
C MET A 347 -9.06 -7.33 -7.00
N SER A 348 -8.93 -6.05 -6.62
CA SER A 348 -9.77 -4.99 -7.18
C SER A 348 -9.15 -4.37 -8.44
N ASN A 349 -9.96 -4.15 -9.47
CA ASN A 349 -9.63 -3.31 -10.63
C ASN A 349 -10.67 -2.19 -10.72
N MET A 350 -10.35 -1.07 -10.08
CA MET A 350 -11.22 0.11 -10.07
C MET A 350 -11.19 0.83 -11.41
N TRP A 351 -12.21 1.65 -11.68
CA TRP A 351 -12.33 2.38 -12.94
C TRP A 351 -13.11 3.68 -12.80
N ARG A 352 -12.94 4.60 -13.75
CA ARG A 352 -13.63 5.91 -13.81
C ARG A 352 -14.24 6.15 -15.18
N TRP A 353 -15.35 6.88 -15.16
CA TRP A 353 -16.03 7.39 -16.34
C TRP A 353 -16.57 8.79 -16.07
N GLU A 354 -16.75 9.58 -17.12
CA GLU A 354 -17.20 10.97 -17.02
C GLU A 354 -18.20 11.29 -18.13
N GLU A 355 -19.01 12.33 -17.94
CA GLU A 355 -19.90 12.86 -18.98
C GLU A 355 -19.16 13.93 -19.78
N THR A 356 -19.03 13.72 -21.09
CA THR A 356 -18.42 14.70 -21.99
C THR A 356 -19.44 15.73 -22.50
N GLU A 357 -18.96 16.86 -23.02
CA GLU A 357 -19.85 17.89 -23.58
C GLU A 357 -20.63 17.40 -24.81
N LYS A 358 -20.05 16.47 -25.57
CA LYS A 358 -20.62 15.87 -26.77
C LYS A 358 -20.77 14.37 -26.59
N ALA A 359 -21.57 13.73 -27.44
CA ALA A 359 -21.67 12.27 -27.45
C ALA A 359 -20.29 11.64 -27.67
N ALA A 360 -19.92 10.71 -26.77
CA ALA A 360 -18.72 9.91 -26.90
C ALA A 360 -19.02 8.61 -27.65
N GLN A 361 -18.03 8.00 -28.29
CA GLN A 361 -18.16 6.67 -28.87
C GLN A 361 -17.37 5.66 -28.03
N PHE A 362 -17.86 4.42 -27.99
CA PHE A 362 -17.16 3.29 -27.40
C PHE A 362 -17.27 2.10 -28.35
N PRO A 363 -16.16 1.42 -28.70
CA PRO A 363 -16.19 0.30 -29.62
C PRO A 363 -17.08 -0.85 -29.11
N GLU A 364 -17.59 -1.67 -30.03
CA GLU A 364 -18.20 -2.95 -29.68
C GLU A 364 -17.17 -3.90 -29.08
N VAL A 365 -17.55 -4.58 -28.00
CA VAL A 365 -16.66 -5.49 -27.23
C VAL A 365 -17.27 -6.89 -27.08
N PRO A 366 -17.43 -7.65 -28.17
CA PRO A 366 -18.04 -8.99 -28.13
C PRO A 366 -17.26 -10.01 -27.29
N TRP A 367 -15.99 -9.72 -26.99
CA TRP A 367 -15.08 -10.52 -26.17
C TRP A 367 -15.21 -10.24 -24.66
N ALA A 368 -15.79 -9.09 -24.28
CA ALA A 368 -16.03 -8.72 -22.89
C ALA A 368 -17.18 -9.54 -22.28
N LEU A 369 -17.41 -9.39 -20.97
CA LEU A 369 -18.58 -10.01 -20.35
C LEU A 369 -19.85 -9.38 -20.93
N GLN A 370 -20.79 -10.22 -21.37
CA GLN A 370 -22.01 -9.77 -22.04
C GLN A 370 -23.03 -9.30 -21.00
N LEU A 371 -22.78 -8.16 -20.35
CA LEU A 371 -23.55 -7.66 -19.22
C LEU A 371 -24.75 -6.79 -19.65
N LYS A 372 -25.76 -6.74 -18.79
CA LYS A 372 -26.84 -5.75 -18.78
C LYS A 372 -26.67 -4.82 -17.58
N MET A 373 -27.35 -3.68 -17.57
CA MET A 373 -27.29 -2.71 -16.45
C MET A 373 -27.64 -3.32 -15.09
N ASP A 374 -28.45 -4.39 -15.04
CA ASP A 374 -28.81 -5.09 -13.80
C ASP A 374 -27.77 -6.12 -13.32
N ASP A 375 -26.79 -6.48 -14.16
CA ASP A 375 -25.75 -7.48 -13.86
C ASP A 375 -24.60 -6.91 -13.01
N PHE A 376 -24.59 -5.60 -12.72
CA PHE A 376 -23.57 -4.94 -11.89
C PHE A 376 -24.17 -3.76 -11.09
N PRO A 377 -23.53 -3.34 -9.99
CA PRO A 377 -23.93 -2.11 -9.30
C PRO A 377 -23.59 -0.90 -10.16
N TYR A 378 -24.59 -0.06 -10.45
CA TYR A 378 -24.38 1.15 -11.24
C TYR A 378 -23.26 2.03 -10.64
N PRO A 379 -22.22 2.40 -11.42
CA PRO A 379 -21.05 3.18 -10.97
C PRO A 379 -21.41 4.65 -10.73
N ARG A 380 -22.18 4.90 -9.66
CA ARG A 380 -22.59 6.24 -9.23
C ARG A 380 -21.35 7.10 -8.97
N ARG A 381 -21.44 8.41 -9.26
CA ARG A 381 -20.35 9.38 -9.12
C ARG A 381 -19.16 9.17 -10.08
N GLY A 382 -19.39 8.48 -11.20
CA GLY A 382 -18.37 8.38 -12.26
C GLY A 382 -17.27 7.36 -11.97
N HIS A 383 -17.51 6.35 -11.13
CA HIS A 383 -16.49 5.33 -10.85
C HIS A 383 -17.04 3.96 -10.43
N GLY A 384 -16.29 2.92 -10.76
CA GLY A 384 -16.33 1.62 -10.10
C GLY A 384 -15.29 1.56 -9.01
N GLU A 385 -15.74 1.42 -7.76
CA GLU A 385 -14.89 1.49 -6.57
C GLU A 385 -14.34 0.10 -6.17
N TRP A 386 -13.79 0.03 -4.95
CA TRP A 386 -13.12 -1.11 -4.34
C TRP A 386 -13.82 -2.48 -4.44
N PHE A 387 -15.14 -2.50 -4.66
CA PHE A 387 -15.95 -3.72 -4.78
C PHE A 387 -15.95 -4.32 -6.19
N TRP A 388 -15.35 -3.65 -7.18
CA TRP A 388 -15.04 -4.26 -8.47
C TRP A 388 -13.83 -5.17 -8.30
N GLU A 389 -14.11 -6.38 -7.85
CA GLU A 389 -13.15 -7.29 -7.24
C GLU A 389 -13.48 -8.73 -7.62
N GLY A 390 -12.47 -9.46 -8.05
CA GLY A 390 -12.58 -10.85 -8.50
C GLY A 390 -11.41 -11.72 -8.04
N GLY A 391 -11.47 -13.00 -8.39
CA GLY A 391 -10.39 -13.97 -8.14
C GLY A 391 -10.43 -14.71 -6.80
N PHE A 392 -11.47 -14.52 -5.98
CA PHE A 392 -11.62 -15.09 -4.63
C PHE A 392 -11.16 -16.55 -4.44
N ASP A 393 -11.57 -17.44 -5.34
CA ASP A 393 -11.21 -18.87 -5.30
C ASP A 393 -10.19 -19.25 -6.38
N ARG A 394 -9.44 -18.26 -6.87
CA ARG A 394 -8.32 -18.42 -7.82
C ARG A 394 -7.02 -18.27 -7.07
N HIS A 395 -5.97 -18.98 -7.48
CA HIS A 395 -4.73 -18.92 -6.73
C HIS A 395 -4.22 -17.47 -6.61
N PRO A 396 -3.96 -16.94 -5.40
CA PRO A 396 -3.74 -15.50 -5.15
C PRO A 396 -2.40 -14.94 -5.69
N ILE A 397 -1.65 -15.74 -6.45
CA ILE A 397 -0.33 -15.44 -7.00
C ILE A 397 -0.24 -15.99 -8.42
N GLU A 398 -0.48 -17.29 -8.60
CA GLU A 398 -0.35 -17.95 -9.91
C GLU A 398 -1.38 -17.46 -10.94
N ASP A 399 -2.60 -17.13 -10.49
CA ASP A 399 -3.69 -16.71 -11.35
C ASP A 399 -3.85 -15.18 -11.44
N LEU A 400 -2.92 -14.37 -10.92
CA LEU A 400 -3.09 -12.91 -10.86
C LEU A 400 -3.35 -12.28 -12.24
N GLU A 401 -2.66 -12.73 -13.30
CA GLU A 401 -2.91 -12.24 -14.66
C GLU A 401 -4.30 -12.67 -15.16
N TYR A 402 -4.74 -13.90 -14.85
CA TYR A 402 -6.11 -14.35 -15.14
C TYR A 402 -7.14 -13.45 -14.48
N VAL A 403 -6.98 -13.19 -13.17
CA VAL A 403 -7.94 -12.42 -12.38
C VAL A 403 -8.02 -10.99 -12.88
N ARG A 404 -6.88 -10.36 -13.19
CA ARG A 404 -6.88 -9.02 -13.79
C ARG A 404 -7.62 -9.03 -15.13
N ASP A 405 -7.28 -9.95 -16.01
CA ASP A 405 -7.85 -10.02 -17.35
C ASP A 405 -9.37 -10.29 -17.30
N TRP A 406 -9.82 -11.11 -16.34
CA TRP A 406 -11.25 -11.32 -16.06
C TRP A 406 -11.94 -10.02 -15.61
N ASN A 407 -11.32 -9.30 -14.66
CA ASN A 407 -11.86 -8.03 -14.17
C ASN A 407 -11.93 -6.97 -15.28
N LEU A 408 -10.92 -6.88 -16.17
CA LEU A 408 -10.96 -6.01 -17.34
C LEU A 408 -12.16 -6.34 -18.24
N ARG A 409 -12.39 -7.63 -18.54
CA ARG A 409 -13.57 -8.06 -19.31
C ARG A 409 -14.89 -7.70 -18.63
N ALA A 410 -14.95 -7.73 -17.30
CA ALA A 410 -16.13 -7.30 -16.55
C ALA A 410 -16.35 -5.77 -16.65
N VAL A 411 -15.29 -4.97 -16.48
CA VAL A 411 -15.38 -3.50 -16.59
C VAL A 411 -15.76 -3.06 -18.00
N TYR A 412 -15.10 -3.57 -19.03
CA TYR A 412 -15.45 -3.26 -20.42
C TYR A 412 -16.86 -3.73 -20.76
N GLY A 413 -17.28 -4.89 -20.27
CA GLY A 413 -18.64 -5.40 -20.43
C GLY A 413 -19.69 -4.50 -19.79
N ALA A 414 -19.41 -3.98 -18.60
CA ALA A 414 -20.30 -3.08 -17.87
C ALA A 414 -20.40 -1.72 -18.55
N PHE A 415 -19.27 -1.17 -19.00
CA PHE A 415 -19.26 0.08 -19.76
C PHE A 415 -19.95 -0.10 -21.13
N ASN A 416 -19.83 -1.26 -21.77
CA ASN A 416 -20.59 -1.58 -22.98
C ASN A 416 -22.10 -1.62 -22.73
N ALA A 417 -22.55 -2.22 -21.62
CA ALA A 417 -23.96 -2.22 -21.22
C ALA A 417 -24.49 -0.78 -21.03
N MET A 418 -23.67 0.09 -20.42
CA MET A 418 -23.98 1.52 -20.28
C MET A 418 -24.06 2.20 -21.65
N LYS A 419 -23.08 1.97 -22.53
CA LYS A 419 -22.85 2.81 -23.70
C LYS A 419 -23.54 2.34 -24.98
N ASN A 420 -23.54 1.04 -25.21
CA ASN A 420 -24.04 0.38 -26.42
C ASN A 420 -25.20 -0.59 -26.13
N GLY A 421 -25.44 -0.92 -24.85
CA GLY A 421 -26.48 -1.85 -24.41
C GLY A 421 -27.78 -1.19 -23.93
N ASP A 422 -28.41 -1.80 -22.93
CA ASP A 422 -29.68 -1.36 -22.35
C ASP A 422 -29.60 -0.05 -21.55
N GLY A 423 -28.39 0.47 -21.33
CA GLY A 423 -28.15 1.80 -20.77
C GLY A 423 -27.98 2.92 -21.80
N ALA A 424 -27.85 2.61 -23.10
CA ALA A 424 -27.31 3.53 -24.11
C ALA A 424 -28.05 4.87 -24.21
N GLU A 425 -29.38 4.85 -24.10
CA GLU A 425 -30.22 6.05 -24.18
C GLU A 425 -29.85 7.11 -23.13
N LYS A 426 -29.36 6.68 -21.96
CA LYS A 426 -29.01 7.54 -20.82
C LYS A 426 -27.53 7.91 -20.74
N HIS A 427 -26.68 7.32 -21.58
CA HIS A 427 -25.21 7.43 -21.49
C HIS A 427 -24.58 7.82 -22.82
N GLN A 428 -25.27 8.64 -23.63
CA GLN A 428 -24.75 9.08 -24.92
C GLN A 428 -23.41 9.84 -24.79
N ASN A 429 -23.24 10.58 -23.70
CA ASN A 429 -22.07 11.39 -23.41
C ASN A 429 -21.08 10.71 -22.45
N ALA A 430 -21.35 9.48 -22.01
CA ALA A 430 -20.45 8.77 -21.11
C ALA A 430 -19.15 8.37 -21.84
N ALA A 431 -18.00 8.71 -21.24
CA ALA A 431 -16.67 8.32 -21.68
C ALA A 431 -15.93 7.61 -20.54
N LEU A 432 -15.35 6.45 -20.84
CA LEU A 432 -14.45 5.74 -19.93
C LEU A 432 -13.10 6.47 -19.90
N THR A 433 -12.64 6.86 -18.71
CA THR A 433 -11.48 7.76 -18.56
C THR A 433 -10.28 7.09 -17.90
N TRP A 434 -10.49 6.02 -17.14
CA TRP A 434 -9.42 5.28 -16.48
C TRP A 434 -9.89 3.89 -16.03
N ILE A 435 -9.03 2.88 -16.17
CA ILE A 435 -9.15 1.59 -15.48
C ILE A 435 -7.79 1.30 -14.83
N ALA A 436 -7.79 0.68 -13.66
CA ALA A 436 -6.58 0.15 -13.04
C ALA A 436 -6.04 -1.03 -13.89
N TYR A 437 -4.99 -0.78 -14.68
CA TYR A 437 -4.31 -1.84 -15.46
C TYR A 437 -3.40 -2.71 -14.58
N ILE A 438 -2.99 -2.20 -13.42
CA ILE A 438 -2.42 -2.96 -12.31
C ILE A 438 -3.53 -3.19 -11.30
N GLY A 439 -3.82 -4.45 -10.97
CA GLY A 439 -4.82 -4.74 -9.95
C GLY A 439 -4.33 -4.46 -8.54
N GLY A 440 -5.24 -4.30 -7.59
CA GLY A 440 -4.93 -4.17 -6.16
C GLY A 440 -5.28 -5.44 -5.38
N PRO A 441 -4.37 -6.44 -5.29
CA PRO A 441 -4.58 -7.61 -4.43
C PRO A 441 -4.76 -7.21 -2.97
N ARG A 442 -5.70 -7.86 -2.28
CA ARG A 442 -5.97 -7.64 -0.85
C ARG A 442 -5.25 -8.65 0.04
N GLU A 443 -5.10 -9.87 -0.44
CA GLU A 443 -4.63 -11.00 0.33
C GLU A 443 -3.80 -11.94 -0.56
N SER A 444 -2.75 -12.50 0.04
CA SER A 444 -1.91 -13.55 -0.55
C SER A 444 -1.12 -14.21 0.59
N ARG A 445 0.20 -14.37 0.49
CA ARG A 445 1.03 -14.89 1.57
C ARG A 445 1.06 -13.94 2.78
N ARG A 446 0.94 -14.52 3.96
CA ARG A 446 1.12 -13.88 5.27
C ARG A 446 2.25 -14.63 5.97
N LEU A 447 3.40 -13.99 6.10
CA LEU A 447 4.58 -14.56 6.73
C LEU A 447 4.33 -14.76 8.23
N LEU A 448 4.95 -15.76 8.84
CA LEU A 448 4.73 -16.12 10.25
C LEU A 448 5.84 -15.58 11.15
N GLY A 449 5.43 -14.87 12.19
CA GLY A 449 6.26 -14.40 13.29
C GLY A 449 6.02 -15.21 14.55
N ASP A 450 6.64 -14.80 15.66
CA ASP A 450 6.44 -15.48 16.96
C ASP A 450 5.00 -15.35 17.48
N VAL A 451 4.30 -14.32 17.02
CA VAL A 451 2.87 -14.14 17.28
C VAL A 451 2.13 -14.16 15.95
N LEU A 452 1.13 -15.04 15.85
CA LEU A 452 0.10 -15.00 14.82
C LEU A 452 -1.11 -14.27 15.40
N LEU A 453 -1.33 -13.01 15.01
CA LEU A 453 -2.46 -12.23 15.49
C LEU A 453 -3.76 -12.73 14.83
N THR A 454 -4.76 -13.07 15.64
CA THR A 454 -6.04 -13.62 15.17
C THR A 454 -7.18 -12.60 15.26
N ARG A 455 -8.31 -12.89 14.61
CA ARG A 455 -9.54 -12.08 14.74
C ARG A 455 -10.02 -12.08 16.19
N GLU A 456 -9.93 -13.23 16.84
CA GLU A 456 -10.37 -13.47 18.23
C GLU A 456 -9.53 -12.67 19.22
N ASP A 457 -8.22 -12.53 18.98
CA ASP A 457 -7.35 -11.67 19.79
C ASP A 457 -7.82 -10.20 19.73
N ILE A 458 -8.22 -9.72 18.54
CA ILE A 458 -8.67 -8.34 18.30
C ILE A 458 -10.05 -8.11 18.92
N THR A 459 -11.03 -8.96 18.59
CA THR A 459 -12.41 -8.82 19.07
C THR A 459 -12.53 -9.07 20.57
N GLY A 460 -11.71 -9.98 21.11
CA GLY A 460 -11.57 -10.25 22.53
C GLY A 460 -10.71 -9.22 23.28
N LYS A 461 -10.10 -8.26 22.57
CA LYS A 461 -9.22 -7.22 23.13
C LYS A 461 -8.07 -7.80 23.97
N LYS A 462 -7.48 -8.90 23.52
CA LYS A 462 -6.31 -9.48 24.16
C LYS A 462 -5.18 -8.46 24.19
N GLU A 463 -4.62 -8.25 25.37
CA GLU A 463 -3.46 -7.39 25.55
C GLU A 463 -2.17 -8.14 25.21
N PHE A 464 -1.31 -7.48 24.46
CA PHE A 464 0.06 -7.91 24.21
C PHE A 464 1.02 -6.87 24.81
N PRO A 465 2.05 -7.30 25.58
CA PRO A 465 3.00 -6.36 26.21
C PRO A 465 3.76 -5.51 25.17
N ASP A 466 3.89 -6.05 23.95
CA ASP A 466 4.55 -5.46 22.79
C ASP A 466 3.58 -4.86 21.75
N GLY A 467 2.31 -4.64 22.12
CA GLY A 467 1.34 -3.96 21.27
C GLY A 467 1.79 -2.53 20.95
N CYS A 468 2.06 -2.22 19.67
CA CYS A 468 2.69 -0.95 19.29
C CYS A 468 2.07 -0.19 18.12
N VAL A 469 1.40 -0.87 17.18
CA VAL A 469 0.77 -0.17 16.05
C VAL A 469 -0.75 -0.21 16.18
N PRO A 470 -1.44 0.95 16.34
CA PRO A 470 -2.88 0.97 16.43
C PRO A 470 -3.50 0.69 15.05
N THR A 471 -4.21 -0.42 14.90
CA THR A 471 -5.16 -0.57 13.79
C THR A 471 -6.50 0.02 14.18
N THR A 472 -7.02 0.95 13.39
CA THR A 472 -8.25 1.72 13.71
C THR A 472 -9.36 1.49 12.69
N TRP A 473 -9.17 0.58 11.75
CA TRP A 473 -10.19 0.24 10.76
C TRP A 473 -11.07 -0.88 11.29
N ASP A 474 -12.33 -0.92 10.84
CA ASP A 474 -13.16 -2.09 11.10
C ASP A 474 -12.50 -3.33 10.46
N ILE A 475 -12.75 -4.52 10.98
CA ILE A 475 -12.38 -5.73 10.26
C ILE A 475 -13.29 -5.80 9.03
N ASP A 476 -12.74 -5.55 7.84
CA ASP A 476 -13.48 -5.55 6.58
C ASP A 476 -13.04 -6.71 5.66
N LEU A 477 -13.81 -7.79 5.66
CA LEU A 477 -13.56 -8.97 4.84
C LEU A 477 -14.42 -8.94 3.59
N HIS A 478 -13.81 -9.22 2.44
CA HIS A 478 -14.45 -9.05 1.14
C HIS A 478 -14.91 -10.40 0.60
N TYR A 479 -16.20 -10.51 0.27
CA TYR A 479 -16.80 -11.73 -0.25
C TYR A 479 -17.59 -11.48 -1.53
N PRO A 480 -17.71 -12.49 -2.42
CA PRO A 480 -18.56 -12.41 -3.60
C PRO A 480 -20.00 -12.00 -3.26
N LYS A 481 -20.51 -11.00 -3.96
CA LYS A 481 -21.88 -10.53 -3.77
C LYS A 481 -22.84 -11.41 -4.56
N LYS A 482 -23.53 -12.35 -3.88
CA LYS A 482 -24.48 -13.33 -4.45
C LYS A 482 -25.41 -12.76 -5.53
N ARG A 483 -25.88 -11.52 -5.38
CA ARG A 483 -26.75 -10.82 -6.35
C ARG A 483 -26.13 -10.65 -7.75
N TYR A 484 -24.81 -10.67 -7.90
CA TYR A 484 -24.12 -10.48 -9.19
C TYR A 484 -23.40 -11.73 -9.66
N MET A 485 -23.62 -12.87 -8.98
CA MET A 485 -22.99 -14.16 -9.30
C MET A 485 -23.82 -15.01 -10.24
N GLN A 486 -25.10 -14.71 -10.47
CA GLN A 486 -26.03 -15.63 -11.17
C GLN A 486 -25.59 -15.95 -12.59
N LYS A 487 -24.92 -14.98 -13.23
CA LYS A 487 -24.44 -15.13 -14.61
C LYS A 487 -23.04 -15.72 -14.69
N TYR A 488 -22.21 -15.44 -13.70
CA TYR A 488 -20.81 -15.87 -13.63
C TYR A 488 -20.50 -16.38 -12.21
N PRO A 489 -21.02 -17.57 -11.83
CA PRO A 489 -20.90 -18.08 -10.47
C PRO A 489 -19.47 -18.50 -10.11
N GLU A 490 -18.70 -18.97 -11.09
CA GLU A 490 -17.33 -19.47 -10.92
C GLU A 490 -16.29 -18.35 -10.79
N ASP A 491 -16.55 -17.20 -11.40
CA ASP A 491 -15.64 -16.05 -11.39
C ASP A 491 -16.42 -14.75 -11.11
N PRO A 492 -16.89 -14.57 -9.86
CA PRO A 492 -17.57 -13.34 -9.50
C PRO A 492 -16.61 -12.15 -9.54
N PHE A 493 -17.12 -10.99 -9.95
CA PHE A 493 -16.34 -9.74 -10.12
C PHE A 493 -16.89 -8.56 -9.31
N ILE A 494 -17.88 -8.80 -8.45
CA ILE A 494 -18.43 -7.82 -7.52
C ILE A 494 -18.41 -8.39 -6.10
N SER A 495 -17.76 -7.67 -5.18
CA SER A 495 -17.74 -8.01 -3.76
C SER A 495 -18.72 -7.19 -2.92
N TYR A 496 -18.90 -7.61 -1.68
CA TYR A 496 -19.32 -6.75 -0.57
C TYR A 496 -18.32 -6.91 0.58
N ALA A 497 -18.26 -5.92 1.46
CA ALA A 497 -17.48 -6.00 2.68
C ALA A 497 -18.38 -6.42 3.85
N GLU A 498 -18.00 -7.52 4.51
CA GLU A 498 -18.50 -7.90 5.83
C GLU A 498 -17.69 -7.13 6.88
N PHE A 499 -18.39 -6.32 7.68
CA PHE A 499 -17.77 -5.49 8.70
C PHE A 499 -17.99 -6.05 10.10
N ASP A 500 -16.90 -6.18 10.84
CA ASP A 500 -16.90 -6.32 12.29
C ASP A 500 -16.31 -5.05 12.93
N ARG A 501 -17.17 -4.37 13.70
CA ARG A 501 -16.90 -3.05 14.30
C ARG A 501 -16.37 -3.14 15.73
N SER A 502 -15.74 -4.27 16.08
CA SER A 502 -15.17 -4.49 17.41
C SER A 502 -13.89 -3.66 17.67
N VAL A 503 -13.25 -3.14 16.61
CA VAL A 503 -12.08 -2.26 16.73
C VAL A 503 -12.53 -0.88 17.19
N ASP A 504 -11.98 -0.41 18.32
CA ASP A 504 -12.15 0.98 18.75
C ASP A 504 -11.40 1.88 17.77
N LYS A 505 -12.11 2.70 16.99
CA LYS A 505 -11.46 3.59 16.01
C LYS A 505 -10.68 4.72 16.68
N ASN A 506 -11.11 5.16 17.87
CA ASN A 506 -10.50 6.29 18.55
C ASN A 506 -9.17 5.93 19.18
N TYR A 507 -9.01 4.70 19.66
CA TYR A 507 -7.74 4.22 20.23
C TYR A 507 -6.97 3.25 19.33
N GLY A 508 -7.68 2.45 18.55
CA GLY A 508 -7.16 1.33 17.79
C GLY A 508 -6.97 0.07 18.63
N TYR A 509 -6.69 -1.04 17.96
CA TYR A 509 -6.14 -2.24 18.57
C TYR A 509 -4.62 -2.28 18.34
N PRO A 510 -3.79 -2.44 19.38
CA PRO A 510 -2.34 -2.38 19.24
C PRO A 510 -1.78 -3.70 18.71
N VAL A 511 -1.40 -3.73 17.42
CA VAL A 511 -0.73 -4.89 16.78
C VAL A 511 0.63 -5.12 17.46
N PRO A 512 0.95 -6.35 17.89
CA PRO A 512 2.20 -6.64 18.59
C PRO A 512 3.41 -6.63 17.66
N TYR A 513 4.55 -6.15 18.18
CA TYR A 513 5.82 -6.08 17.44
C TYR A 513 6.28 -7.46 16.91
N ARG A 514 6.01 -8.53 17.66
CA ARG A 514 6.32 -9.92 17.24
C ARG A 514 5.59 -10.40 15.99
N CYS A 515 4.67 -9.61 15.44
CA CYS A 515 4.09 -9.84 14.11
C CYS A 515 4.95 -9.29 12.97
N PHE A 516 6.03 -8.53 13.24
CA PHE A 516 6.79 -7.77 12.24
C PHE A 516 8.16 -8.36 11.90
N TYR A 517 8.46 -9.58 12.34
CA TYR A 517 9.66 -10.30 11.93
C TYR A 517 9.39 -11.80 11.73
N SER A 518 10.18 -12.43 10.87
CA SER A 518 10.07 -13.85 10.58
C SER A 518 10.44 -14.70 11.79
N ARG A 519 9.66 -15.75 12.07
CA ARG A 519 9.97 -16.67 13.16
C ARG A 519 11.16 -17.58 12.87
N ASN A 520 11.50 -17.81 11.60
CA ASN A 520 12.52 -18.77 11.18
C ASN A 520 13.64 -18.19 10.30
N ILE A 521 13.60 -16.89 9.99
CA ILE A 521 14.69 -16.20 9.28
C ILE A 521 15.16 -15.04 10.15
N ASN A 522 16.36 -15.17 10.73
CA ASN A 522 16.83 -14.41 11.88
C ASN A 522 17.07 -12.93 11.59
N ASN A 523 17.20 -12.51 10.33
CA ASN A 523 17.43 -11.12 9.96
C ASN A 523 16.37 -10.53 9.01
N LEU A 524 15.19 -11.15 8.97
CA LEU A 524 14.07 -10.71 8.13
C LEU A 524 12.95 -10.06 8.94
N PHE A 525 12.77 -8.77 8.75
CA PHE A 525 11.56 -8.03 9.10
C PHE A 525 10.47 -8.19 8.02
N MET A 526 9.23 -7.92 8.41
CA MET A 526 8.08 -7.86 7.52
C MET A 526 7.14 -6.71 7.91
N ALA A 527 6.62 -5.99 6.93
CA ALA A 527 5.74 -4.85 7.17
C ALA A 527 4.63 -4.71 6.11
N GLY A 528 3.42 -4.39 6.57
CA GLY A 528 2.25 -4.19 5.72
C GLY A 528 1.38 -5.44 5.63
N ARG A 529 0.89 -5.79 4.44
CA ARG A 529 -0.10 -6.87 4.28
C ARG A 529 0.43 -8.28 4.53
N CYS A 530 1.75 -8.47 4.43
CA CYS A 530 2.40 -9.78 4.53
C CYS A 530 2.81 -10.17 5.96
N ILE A 531 2.45 -9.37 6.98
CA ILE A 531 2.80 -9.65 8.38
C ILE A 531 2.06 -10.89 8.94
N SER A 532 2.44 -11.30 10.16
CA SER A 532 1.91 -12.49 10.84
C SER A 532 0.53 -12.31 11.45
N VAL A 533 -0.48 -12.49 10.61
CA VAL A 533 -1.91 -12.38 10.95
C VAL A 533 -2.72 -13.49 10.29
N THR A 534 -3.88 -13.84 10.85
CA THR A 534 -4.86 -14.68 10.14
C THR A 534 -5.64 -13.86 9.10
N HIS A 535 -6.34 -14.53 8.18
CA HIS A 535 -7.29 -13.89 7.24
C HIS A 535 -8.23 -12.89 7.94
N GLY A 536 -8.80 -13.28 9.09
CA GLY A 536 -9.72 -12.42 9.84
C GLY A 536 -9.05 -11.18 10.42
N ALA A 537 -7.83 -11.29 10.95
CA ALA A 537 -7.08 -10.13 11.45
C ALA A 537 -6.57 -9.25 10.31
N LEU A 538 -6.25 -9.83 9.14
CA LEU A 538 -5.79 -9.11 7.95
C LEU A 538 -6.76 -7.98 7.57
N GLY A 539 -8.07 -8.19 7.72
CA GLY A 539 -9.12 -7.22 7.39
C GLY A 539 -8.90 -5.83 7.99
N THR A 540 -8.44 -5.72 9.24
CA THR A 540 -8.21 -4.40 9.85
C THR A 540 -6.77 -3.88 9.63
N VAL A 541 -5.77 -4.76 9.67
CA VAL A 541 -4.35 -4.35 9.67
C VAL A 541 -3.82 -3.93 8.30
N ARG A 542 -4.43 -4.42 7.20
CA ARG A 542 -3.95 -4.21 5.81
C ARG A 542 -4.14 -2.78 5.28
N VAL A 543 -4.69 -1.89 6.08
CA VAL A 543 -5.06 -0.52 5.70
C VAL A 543 -3.80 0.36 5.60
N MET A 544 -3.76 1.24 4.60
CA MET A 544 -2.53 1.89 4.10
C MET A 544 -1.78 2.65 5.19
N LYS A 545 -2.47 3.45 6.01
CA LYS A 545 -1.83 4.18 7.10
C LYS A 545 -1.35 3.26 8.22
N THR A 546 -2.10 2.20 8.54
CA THR A 546 -1.69 1.15 9.48
C THR A 546 -0.42 0.44 8.98
N CYS A 547 -0.37 0.04 7.70
CA CYS A 547 0.80 -0.54 7.07
C CYS A 547 2.02 0.40 7.18
N GLY A 548 1.84 1.71 6.95
CA GLY A 548 2.90 2.69 7.11
C GLY A 548 3.44 2.80 8.54
N MET A 549 2.55 2.74 9.53
CA MET A 549 2.93 2.75 10.96
C MET A 549 3.71 1.49 11.36
N MET A 550 3.38 0.33 10.79
CA MET A 550 4.19 -0.89 10.96
C MET A 550 5.60 -0.71 10.41
N GLY A 551 5.71 -0.12 9.22
CA GLY A 551 6.98 0.27 8.66
C GLY A 551 7.78 1.17 9.59
N GLU A 552 7.15 2.23 10.11
CA GLU A 552 7.81 3.16 11.03
C GLU A 552 8.41 2.46 12.26
N VAL A 553 7.69 1.52 12.88
CA VAL A 553 8.21 0.71 14.00
C VAL A 553 9.36 -0.18 13.56
N VAL A 554 9.23 -0.88 12.42
CA VAL A 554 10.30 -1.73 11.86
C VAL A 554 11.58 -0.94 11.61
N GLY A 555 11.48 0.28 11.08
CA GLY A 555 12.66 1.12 10.84
C GLY A 555 13.39 1.53 12.14
N LYS A 556 12.64 1.83 13.21
CA LYS A 556 13.22 2.09 14.54
C LYS A 556 13.92 0.84 15.08
N ALA A 557 13.26 -0.32 14.99
CA ALA A 557 13.81 -1.60 15.45
C ALA A 557 15.08 -1.99 14.68
N ALA A 558 15.11 -1.79 13.36
CA ALA A 558 16.29 -2.06 12.54
C ALA A 558 17.51 -1.25 12.98
N SER A 559 17.33 -0.03 13.49
CA SER A 559 18.44 0.76 14.03
C SER A 559 19.00 0.18 15.33
N ILE A 560 18.16 -0.40 16.19
CA ILE A 560 18.59 -1.10 17.41
C ILE A 560 19.37 -2.36 17.02
N CYS A 561 18.85 -3.15 16.08
CA CYS A 561 19.56 -4.30 15.52
C CYS A 561 20.95 -3.91 15.00
N LYS A 562 21.05 -2.79 14.28
CA LYS A 562 22.32 -2.31 13.74
C LYS A 562 23.30 -1.87 14.82
N ILE A 563 22.84 -1.21 15.89
CA ILE A 563 23.69 -0.77 17.01
C ILE A 563 24.25 -1.95 17.79
N HIS A 564 23.40 -2.92 18.12
CA HIS A 564 23.76 -4.04 19.00
C HIS A 564 24.24 -5.28 18.25
N GLY A 565 24.16 -5.28 16.92
CA GLY A 565 24.45 -6.47 16.11
C GLY A 565 23.53 -7.64 16.44
N CYS A 566 22.23 -7.36 16.63
CA CYS A 566 21.25 -8.35 17.09
C CYS A 566 20.12 -8.58 16.07
N SER A 567 19.35 -9.65 16.27
CA SER A 567 18.22 -10.00 15.42
C SER A 567 16.98 -9.14 15.73
N PRO A 568 15.99 -9.07 14.82
CA PRO A 568 14.68 -8.47 15.09
C PRO A 568 14.00 -9.05 16.34
N ARG A 569 14.21 -10.34 16.61
CA ARG A 569 13.70 -11.05 17.78
C ARG A 569 14.34 -10.55 19.08
N ASP A 570 15.66 -10.33 19.06
CA ASP A 570 16.39 -9.83 20.24
C ASP A 570 15.94 -8.43 20.65
N VAL A 571 15.44 -7.62 19.71
CA VAL A 571 14.83 -6.33 20.05
C VAL A 571 13.63 -6.50 20.99
N TYR A 572 12.86 -7.59 20.88
CA TYR A 572 11.79 -7.88 21.83
C TYR A 572 12.31 -8.50 23.14
N THR A 573 13.24 -9.45 23.06
CA THR A 573 13.64 -10.22 24.25
C THR A 573 14.64 -9.49 25.13
N GLU A 574 15.51 -8.66 24.56
CA GLU A 574 16.62 -7.99 25.25
C GLU A 574 16.52 -6.46 25.23
N TYR A 575 16.10 -5.87 24.09
CA TYR A 575 16.18 -4.41 23.87
C TYR A 575 14.81 -3.71 23.79
N TRP A 576 13.76 -4.33 24.33
CA TRP A 576 12.41 -3.75 24.27
C TRP A 576 12.31 -2.35 24.90
N PRO A 577 12.97 -2.05 26.04
CA PRO A 577 12.95 -0.70 26.61
C PRO A 577 13.46 0.38 25.63
N GLU A 578 14.47 0.07 24.82
CA GLU A 578 15.01 1.00 23.82
C GLU A 578 14.00 1.24 22.69
N LEU A 579 13.32 0.18 22.21
CA LEU A 579 12.29 0.35 21.20
C LEU A 579 11.08 1.12 21.74
N ASP A 580 10.67 0.86 22.99
CA ASP A 580 9.60 1.62 23.67
C ASP A 580 9.96 3.11 23.74
N GLU A 581 11.21 3.45 24.09
CA GLU A 581 11.69 4.84 24.08
C GLU A 581 11.63 5.44 22.66
N LEU A 582 12.17 4.77 21.65
CA LEU A 582 12.16 5.28 20.27
C LEU A 582 10.73 5.49 19.74
N MET A 583 9.78 4.62 20.09
CA MET A 583 8.37 4.76 19.68
C MET A 583 7.67 5.95 20.34
N ASN A 584 8.15 6.41 21.49
CA ASN A 584 7.69 7.64 22.16
C ASN A 584 8.31 8.93 21.61
N LEU A 585 9.21 8.84 20.63
CA LEU A 585 9.79 10.02 20.00
C LEU A 585 8.99 10.50 18.78
N PRO A 586 8.90 11.83 18.56
CA PRO A 586 8.28 12.40 17.37
C PRO A 586 8.87 11.84 16.08
N GLY A 587 8.06 11.75 15.00
CA GLY A 587 8.48 11.16 13.71
C GLY A 587 9.64 11.90 13.03
N ARG A 588 9.94 13.12 13.48
CA ARG A 588 11.07 13.94 13.01
C ARG A 588 12.38 13.70 13.75
N ALA A 589 12.37 12.95 14.85
CA ALA A 589 13.56 12.56 15.59
C ALA A 589 14.54 11.90 14.63
N ARG A 590 15.81 12.29 14.68
CA ARG A 590 16.81 11.82 13.72
C ARG A 590 18.23 11.89 14.25
N ARG A 591 19.11 11.09 13.66
CA ARG A 591 20.57 11.12 13.82
C ARG A 591 21.24 10.83 12.49
N GLU A 592 22.45 11.34 12.30
CA GLU A 592 23.19 11.22 11.03
C GLU A 592 23.60 9.77 10.75
N THR A 593 24.17 9.11 11.76
CA THR A 593 24.53 7.69 11.74
C THR A 593 23.98 7.01 13.00
N VAL A 594 23.97 5.67 13.04
CA VAL A 594 23.52 4.93 14.23
C VAL A 594 24.30 5.27 15.51
N ASP A 595 25.56 5.70 15.37
CA ASP A 595 26.45 6.08 16.47
C ASP A 595 26.32 7.57 16.88
N SER A 596 25.60 8.37 16.09
CA SER A 596 25.40 9.80 16.35
C SER A 596 24.31 10.03 17.42
N GLU A 597 24.44 11.14 18.15
CA GLU A 597 23.41 11.55 19.12
C GLU A 597 22.06 11.81 18.44
N LEU A 598 20.99 11.38 19.09
CA LEU A 598 19.63 11.55 18.59
C LEU A 598 19.14 12.99 18.82
N GLN A 599 18.66 13.62 17.76
CA GLN A 599 18.19 15.00 17.78
C GLN A 599 16.69 15.08 17.45
N VAL A 600 15.98 15.95 18.18
CA VAL A 600 14.58 16.28 17.91
C VAL A 600 14.49 17.77 17.57
N THR A 601 14.36 18.10 16.29
CA THR A 601 14.32 19.49 15.81
C THR A 601 12.89 20.02 15.72
N GLY A 602 12.60 21.14 16.38
CA GLY A 602 11.28 21.78 16.37
C GLY A 602 10.25 21.09 17.28
N SER A 603 9.10 21.72 17.48
CA SER A 603 8.09 21.24 18.44
C SER A 603 7.42 19.94 18.00
N ALA A 604 7.25 19.00 18.94
CA ALA A 604 6.42 17.81 18.74
C ALA A 604 4.99 18.19 18.37
N LEU A 605 4.32 17.36 17.56
CA LEU A 605 2.90 17.56 17.31
C LEU A 605 2.11 17.25 18.60
N PRO A 606 1.10 18.05 18.95
CA PRO A 606 0.29 17.80 20.15
C PRO A 606 -0.42 16.45 20.03
N TYR A 607 -0.49 15.69 21.13
CA TYR A 607 -1.19 14.41 21.13
C TYR A 607 -2.65 14.60 20.71
N PRO A 608 -3.17 13.79 19.77
CA PRO A 608 -4.56 13.90 19.38
C PRO A 608 -5.44 13.42 20.52
N VAL A 609 -6.27 14.31 21.02
CA VAL A 609 -7.19 13.98 22.11
C VAL A 609 -8.41 13.22 21.62
N ARG A 610 -8.96 12.30 22.43
CA ARG A 610 -10.18 11.55 22.06
C ARG A 610 -11.44 12.41 22.08
N GLY A 611 -11.50 13.38 22.98
CA GLY A 611 -12.60 14.32 23.18
C GLY A 611 -12.37 15.66 22.47
N VAL A 612 -12.84 16.75 23.08
CA VAL A 612 -12.61 18.11 22.59
C VAL A 612 -11.28 18.63 23.16
N SER A 613 -10.40 19.10 22.28
CA SER A 613 -9.13 19.73 22.69
C SER A 613 -9.40 21.02 23.45
N ARG A 614 -8.85 21.13 24.67
CA ARG A 614 -9.01 22.31 25.53
C ARG A 614 -8.48 23.58 24.90
N GLU A 615 -7.47 23.46 24.04
CA GLU A 615 -6.85 24.57 23.30
C GLU A 615 -7.82 25.20 22.27
N THR A 616 -8.87 24.47 21.87
CA THR A 616 -9.92 25.00 20.97
C THR A 616 -11.04 25.73 21.72
N LEU A 617 -11.06 25.66 23.05
CA LEU A 617 -12.13 26.20 23.89
C LEU A 617 -11.74 27.58 24.43
N LYS A 618 -12.72 28.47 24.54
CA LYS A 618 -12.52 29.82 25.06
C LYS A 618 -12.40 29.80 26.59
N GLY A 619 -11.71 30.80 27.14
CA GLY A 619 -11.57 30.99 28.59
C GLY A 619 -10.53 30.06 29.21
N ILE A 620 -10.56 29.97 30.54
CA ILE A 620 -9.73 29.02 31.28
C ILE A 620 -10.47 27.69 31.30
N VAL A 621 -9.88 26.63 30.76
CA VAL A 621 -10.46 25.28 30.78
C VAL A 621 -9.52 24.36 31.53
N LEU A 622 -10.06 23.67 32.53
CA LEU A 622 -9.36 22.69 33.35
C LEU A 622 -10.00 21.33 33.11
N ASP A 623 -9.22 20.41 32.59
CA ASP A 623 -9.58 19.03 32.35
C ASP A 623 -9.49 18.19 33.64
N ASN A 624 -9.99 16.95 33.65
CA ASN A 624 -9.91 16.09 34.83
C ASN A 624 -8.45 15.78 35.20
N THR A 625 -7.53 15.83 34.23
CA THR A 625 -6.09 15.71 34.46
C THR A 625 -5.48 16.89 35.21
N ASP A 626 -6.15 18.04 35.25
CA ASP A 626 -5.73 19.23 36.00
C ASP A 626 -6.32 19.26 37.43
N ALA A 627 -7.18 18.30 37.78
CA ALA A 627 -7.90 18.27 39.04
C ALA A 627 -7.23 17.40 40.10
N PHE A 628 -7.42 17.77 41.38
CA PHE A 628 -7.05 16.92 42.49
C PHE A 628 -8.20 15.96 42.82
N THR A 629 -7.92 14.65 42.84
CA THR A 629 -8.92 13.61 43.11
C THR A 629 -8.62 12.86 44.42
N THR A 630 -9.68 12.43 45.10
CA THR A 630 -9.62 11.48 46.23
C THR A 630 -10.58 10.33 45.98
N GLY A 631 -10.31 9.18 46.60
CA GLY A 631 -11.13 7.97 46.46
C GLY A 631 -11.00 7.29 45.10
N ASN A 632 -11.89 6.34 44.82
CA ASN A 632 -11.83 5.53 43.61
C ASN A 632 -12.61 6.17 42.46
N TRP A 633 -11.87 6.66 41.47
CA TRP A 633 -12.38 7.10 40.17
C TRP A 633 -12.02 6.07 39.09
N HIS A 634 -12.90 5.92 38.11
CA HIS A 634 -12.68 5.11 36.93
C HIS A 634 -12.63 5.99 35.68
N SER A 635 -11.71 5.71 34.78
CA SER A 635 -11.66 6.35 33.47
C SER A 635 -12.77 5.81 32.55
N GLY A 636 -13.39 6.70 31.79
CA GLY A 636 -14.40 6.38 30.78
C GLY A 636 -14.08 7.00 29.43
N HIS A 637 -14.36 6.24 28.37
CA HIS A 637 -14.28 6.71 26.98
C HIS A 637 -15.54 6.35 26.16
N GLY A 638 -16.49 5.63 26.77
CA GLY A 638 -17.62 5.02 26.05
C GLY A 638 -18.77 5.98 25.73
N VAL A 639 -18.76 7.19 26.28
CA VAL A 639 -19.77 8.22 26.06
C VAL A 639 -19.09 9.48 25.52
N ASN A 640 -19.50 9.93 24.33
CA ASN A 640 -18.90 11.10 23.67
C ASN A 640 -19.22 12.43 24.39
N GLY A 641 -18.41 13.46 24.08
CA GLY A 641 -18.63 14.84 24.53
C GLY A 641 -17.90 15.17 25.84
N PHE A 642 -16.66 14.76 25.97
CA PHE A 642 -15.77 15.15 27.07
C PHE A 642 -14.62 16.00 26.54
N VAL A 643 -13.92 16.69 27.43
CA VAL A 643 -12.69 17.43 27.13
C VAL A 643 -11.50 16.48 27.30
N GLY A 644 -10.42 16.70 26.56
CA GLY A 644 -9.23 15.87 26.72
C GLY A 644 -9.45 14.41 26.27
N ASP A 645 -8.81 13.47 26.96
CA ASP A 645 -8.73 12.06 26.53
C ASP A 645 -9.75 11.14 27.15
N GLU A 646 -10.30 11.51 28.29
CA GLU A 646 -11.22 10.70 29.06
C GLU A 646 -12.14 11.56 29.90
N TYR A 647 -13.12 10.92 30.54
CA TYR A 647 -13.81 11.51 31.68
C TYR A 647 -13.70 10.54 32.85
N LEU A 648 -13.78 11.06 34.06
CA LEU A 648 -13.82 10.24 35.26
C LEU A 648 -15.26 9.94 35.64
N TYR A 649 -15.50 8.74 36.18
CA TYR A 649 -16.75 8.43 36.85
C TYR A 649 -16.55 7.61 38.12
N ALA A 650 -17.44 7.79 39.09
CA ALA A 650 -17.40 7.12 40.37
C ALA A 650 -18.79 6.71 40.84
N GLY A 651 -18.86 5.59 41.57
CA GLY A 651 -20.06 5.22 42.31
C GLY A 651 -20.24 6.07 43.58
N LYS A 652 -21.33 5.84 44.29
CA LYS A 652 -21.60 6.50 45.59
C LYS A 652 -20.47 6.19 46.58
N SER A 653 -19.86 7.24 47.13
CA SER A 653 -18.77 7.14 48.11
C SER A 653 -18.62 8.47 48.86
N ASP A 654 -18.50 8.41 50.19
CA ASP A 654 -18.30 9.61 51.01
C ASP A 654 -16.84 10.13 50.95
N GLU A 655 -15.92 9.33 50.41
CA GLU A 655 -14.49 9.64 50.30
C GLU A 655 -14.08 10.07 48.88
N THR A 656 -14.95 9.84 47.89
CA THR A 656 -14.62 10.12 46.49
C THR A 656 -14.98 11.54 46.11
N THR A 657 -13.96 12.34 45.80
CA THR A 657 -14.11 13.76 45.46
C THR A 657 -13.18 14.16 44.32
N ILE A 658 -13.50 15.29 43.67
CA ILE A 658 -12.65 15.92 42.67
C ILE A 658 -12.72 17.45 42.81
N ARG A 659 -11.57 18.10 42.72
CA ARG A 659 -11.42 19.56 42.88
C ARG A 659 -10.59 20.16 41.76
N TYR A 660 -11.19 21.08 41.01
CA TYR A 660 -10.55 21.88 39.99
C TYR A 660 -10.17 23.24 40.59
N THR A 661 -8.88 23.57 40.60
CA THR A 661 -8.37 24.77 41.26
C THR A 661 -7.81 25.75 40.23
N PHE A 662 -8.15 27.04 40.34
CA PHE A 662 -7.74 28.05 39.38
C PHE A 662 -7.60 29.45 39.97
N THR A 663 -6.97 30.32 39.19
CA THR A 663 -6.89 31.78 39.39
C THR A 663 -7.33 32.47 38.11
N VAL A 664 -7.91 33.67 38.22
CA VAL A 664 -8.30 34.48 37.06
C VAL A 664 -7.27 35.59 36.79
N PRO A 665 -7.06 36.00 35.52
CA PRO A 665 -6.07 37.02 35.18
C PRO A 665 -6.52 38.45 35.56
N THR A 666 -7.83 38.70 35.62
CA THR A 666 -8.39 40.02 35.94
C THR A 666 -9.57 39.90 36.89
N ALA A 667 -9.76 40.91 37.74
CA ALA A 667 -10.94 40.97 38.61
C ALA A 667 -12.20 41.17 37.77
N GLY A 668 -13.27 40.44 38.08
CA GLY A 668 -14.52 40.55 37.34
C GLY A 668 -15.48 39.40 37.60
N GLU A 669 -16.60 39.44 36.90
CA GLU A 669 -17.58 38.35 36.88
C GLU A 669 -17.21 37.35 35.79
N TYR A 670 -17.25 36.05 36.12
CA TYR A 670 -16.99 34.96 35.18
C TYR A 670 -18.15 33.97 35.22
N GLU A 671 -18.55 33.48 34.05
CA GLU A 671 -19.41 32.32 33.92
C GLU A 671 -18.60 31.04 34.15
N VAL A 672 -19.07 30.20 35.07
CA VAL A 672 -18.47 28.91 35.39
C VAL A 672 -19.33 27.81 34.79
N GLY A 673 -18.72 26.97 33.95
CA GLY A 673 -19.34 25.81 33.32
C GLY A 673 -18.73 24.49 33.78
N LEU A 674 -19.53 23.43 33.81
CA LEU A 674 -19.11 22.05 34.07
C LEU A 674 -19.42 21.17 32.85
N SER A 675 -18.41 20.45 32.36
CA SER A 675 -18.56 19.38 31.39
C SER A 675 -18.64 18.03 32.11
N PHE A 676 -19.48 17.14 31.57
CA PHE A 676 -19.64 15.76 32.01
C PHE A 676 -20.34 14.96 30.90
N THR A 677 -20.16 13.64 30.88
CA THR A 677 -20.84 12.78 29.90
C THR A 677 -22.23 12.32 30.40
N PRO A 678 -23.33 12.73 29.75
CA PRO A 678 -24.67 12.36 30.18
C PRO A 678 -24.98 10.89 29.86
N HIS A 679 -25.55 10.17 30.82
CA HIS A 679 -25.98 8.78 30.63
C HIS A 679 -27.09 8.42 31.63
N GLU A 680 -27.95 7.45 31.29
CA GLU A 680 -29.12 7.08 32.11
C GLU A 680 -28.77 6.54 33.51
N ASN A 681 -27.55 6.05 33.69
CA ASN A 681 -27.03 5.53 34.96
C ASN A 681 -26.35 6.60 35.84
N ARG A 682 -26.37 7.88 35.43
CA ARG A 682 -25.77 8.98 36.19
C ARG A 682 -26.69 9.48 37.32
N THR A 683 -26.12 10.18 38.29
CA THR A 683 -26.89 10.87 39.34
C THR A 683 -27.76 11.99 38.78
N LYS A 684 -28.95 12.18 39.36
CA LYS A 684 -29.88 13.27 39.03
C LYS A 684 -29.73 14.49 39.94
N ASP A 685 -28.90 14.37 40.98
CA ASP A 685 -28.89 15.23 42.14
C ASP A 685 -27.47 15.61 42.61
N LEU A 686 -26.53 15.67 41.66
CA LEU A 686 -25.15 16.07 41.94
C LEU A 686 -25.11 17.49 42.51
N THR A 687 -24.47 17.68 43.65
CA THR A 687 -24.21 19.02 44.19
C THR A 687 -22.79 19.42 43.84
N VAL A 688 -22.66 20.51 43.09
CA VAL A 688 -21.39 21.12 42.69
C VAL A 688 -21.17 22.37 43.54
N HIS A 689 -19.99 22.47 44.13
CA HIS A 689 -19.60 23.59 44.98
C HIS A 689 -18.64 24.51 44.21
N ILE A 690 -18.90 25.81 44.23
CA ILE A 690 -18.06 26.82 43.59
C ILE A 690 -17.55 27.74 44.69
N GLU A 691 -16.26 27.75 44.93
CA GLU A 691 -15.58 28.63 45.87
C GLU A 691 -15.13 29.90 45.15
N HIS A 692 -15.61 31.06 45.61
CA HIS A 692 -15.33 32.38 45.03
C HIS A 692 -15.41 33.45 46.11
N GLU A 693 -14.52 34.45 46.09
CA GLU A 693 -14.50 35.59 47.04
C GLU A 693 -14.69 35.22 48.52
N GLY A 694 -14.10 34.11 48.98
CA GLY A 694 -14.23 33.63 50.37
C GLY A 694 -15.63 33.08 50.72
N LYS A 695 -16.48 32.81 49.72
CA LYS A 695 -17.80 32.19 49.83
C LYS A 695 -17.82 30.86 49.07
N THR A 696 -18.80 30.02 49.38
CA THR A 696 -19.08 28.79 48.63
C THR A 696 -20.53 28.82 48.17
N SER A 697 -20.73 28.80 46.85
CA SER A 697 -22.04 28.61 46.21
C SER A 697 -22.26 27.14 45.86
N GLN A 698 -23.52 26.70 45.82
CA GLN A 698 -23.90 25.33 45.49
C GLN A 698 -24.88 25.31 44.33
N VAL A 699 -24.66 24.39 43.39
CA VAL A 699 -25.51 24.21 42.21
C VAL A 699 -25.85 22.73 42.06
N LYS A 700 -27.14 22.42 41.85
CA LYS A 700 -27.59 21.06 41.60
C LYS A 700 -27.59 20.74 40.11
N ILE A 701 -26.99 19.61 39.75
CA ILE A 701 -26.84 19.14 38.37
C ILE A 701 -27.47 17.76 38.22
N ASP A 702 -28.28 17.61 37.17
CA ASP A 702 -28.82 16.33 36.73
C ASP A 702 -27.99 15.80 35.56
N GLN A 703 -27.16 14.79 35.83
CA GLN A 703 -26.25 14.23 34.85
C GLN A 703 -26.91 13.19 33.92
N THR A 704 -28.19 12.92 34.09
CA THR A 704 -28.95 12.06 33.16
C THR A 704 -29.47 12.82 31.94
N LYS A 705 -29.49 14.16 32.00
CA LYS A 705 -30.03 14.99 30.94
C LYS A 705 -29.05 15.16 29.79
N VAL A 706 -29.54 14.85 28.58
CA VAL A 706 -28.81 15.09 27.34
C VAL A 706 -28.58 16.61 27.18
N ARG A 707 -27.33 17.00 26.95
CA ARG A 707 -26.94 18.39 26.67
C ARG A 707 -27.53 18.84 25.34
N LYS A 708 -27.73 20.15 25.14
CA LYS A 708 -28.07 20.67 23.82
C LYS A 708 -26.99 20.26 22.81
N LYS A 709 -27.39 20.02 21.56
CA LYS A 709 -26.45 19.81 20.45
C LYS A 709 -25.49 21.02 20.46
N ASP A 710 -24.19 20.74 20.56
CA ASP A 710 -23.09 21.72 20.64
C ASP A 710 -22.83 22.37 22.02
N GLN A 711 -23.52 21.96 23.08
CA GLN A 711 -23.24 22.43 24.44
C GLN A 711 -22.33 21.44 25.18
N LEU A 712 -21.02 21.76 25.25
CA LEU A 712 -20.04 20.96 26.00
C LEU A 712 -20.13 21.24 27.51
N PHE A 713 -20.17 22.52 27.91
CA PHE A 713 -20.27 22.93 29.30
C PHE A 713 -21.71 23.30 29.69
N VAL A 714 -22.17 22.76 30.81
CA VAL A 714 -23.42 23.17 31.47
C VAL A 714 -23.10 24.36 32.39
N PRO A 715 -23.74 25.52 32.23
CA PRO A 715 -23.47 26.68 33.07
C PRO A 715 -23.93 26.41 34.51
N LEU A 716 -23.03 26.63 35.46
CA LEU A 716 -23.30 26.58 36.90
C LEU A 716 -23.79 27.93 37.41
N GLY A 717 -23.35 29.02 36.78
CA GLY A 717 -23.73 30.38 37.15
C GLY A 717 -22.62 31.38 36.86
N LYS A 718 -22.86 32.62 37.26
CA LYS A 718 -21.89 33.73 37.17
C LYS A 718 -21.42 34.09 38.57
N PHE A 719 -20.11 34.24 38.74
CA PHE A 719 -19.48 34.44 40.04
C PHE A 719 -18.36 35.48 39.92
N GLY A 720 -18.18 36.28 40.97
CA GLY A 720 -17.09 37.25 41.06
C GLY A 720 -15.77 36.56 41.40
N PHE A 721 -14.69 36.96 40.74
CA PHE A 721 -13.34 36.47 41.05
C PHE A 721 -12.35 37.62 41.09
N THR A 722 -11.30 37.46 41.89
CA THR A 722 -10.19 38.41 42.00
C THR A 722 -8.89 37.73 41.53
N PRO A 723 -7.96 38.47 40.91
CA PRO A 723 -6.64 37.96 40.59
C PRO A 723 -5.93 37.48 41.85
N ASP A 724 -5.06 36.49 41.70
CA ASP A 724 -4.23 35.92 42.78
C ASP A 724 -4.97 35.16 43.90
N ALA A 725 -6.30 35.25 43.97
CA ALA A 725 -7.11 34.44 44.88
C ALA A 725 -7.40 33.05 44.27
N THR A 726 -6.89 32.01 44.90
CA THR A 726 -7.18 30.62 44.52
C THR A 726 -8.66 30.32 44.73
N SER A 727 -9.34 29.97 43.65
CA SER A 727 -10.75 29.59 43.59
C SER A 727 -10.89 28.14 43.15
N SER A 728 -12.04 27.50 43.40
CA SER A 728 -12.21 26.11 43.00
C SER A 728 -13.64 25.70 42.65
N VAL A 729 -13.75 24.68 41.81
CA VAL A 729 -14.99 23.90 41.61
C VAL A 729 -14.78 22.53 42.22
N PHE A 730 -15.65 22.14 43.13
CA PHE A 730 -15.56 20.91 43.91
C PHE A 730 -16.80 20.04 43.74
N ILE A 731 -16.58 18.75 43.52
CA ILE A 731 -17.61 17.74 43.34
C ILE A 731 -17.36 16.59 44.32
N SER A 732 -18.42 16.12 44.98
CA SER A 732 -18.40 14.97 45.87
C SER A 732 -19.38 13.90 45.39
N ALA A 733 -18.97 12.63 45.49
CA ALA A 733 -19.85 11.48 45.28
C ALA A 733 -20.62 11.07 46.54
N ALA A 734 -20.53 11.85 47.62
CA ALA A 734 -21.27 11.60 48.85
C ALA A 734 -22.78 11.80 48.62
N GLY A 735 -23.59 10.87 49.12
CA GLY A 735 -25.06 11.00 49.12
C GLY A 735 -25.77 10.89 47.76
N VAL A 736 -25.04 10.70 46.65
CA VAL A 736 -25.63 10.58 45.30
C VAL A 736 -26.38 9.26 45.09
N THR A 737 -27.32 9.26 44.15
CA THR A 737 -28.20 8.11 43.82
C THR A 737 -27.79 7.30 42.59
N GLY A 738 -26.75 7.73 41.86
CA GLY A 738 -26.21 7.08 40.66
C GLY A 738 -24.73 7.38 40.48
N TYR A 739 -24.14 7.02 39.32
CA TYR A 739 -22.74 7.34 39.05
C TYR A 739 -22.53 8.85 38.86
N VAL A 740 -21.50 9.41 39.49
CA VAL A 740 -21.02 10.76 39.22
C VAL A 740 -20.06 10.71 38.06
N ALA A 741 -20.22 11.58 37.07
CA ALA A 741 -19.22 11.83 36.05
C ALA A 741 -18.56 13.20 36.27
N ALA A 742 -17.26 13.30 36.05
CA ALA A 742 -16.52 14.55 36.10
C ALA A 742 -15.52 14.58 34.95
N ASP A 743 -15.49 15.69 34.21
CA ASP A 743 -14.69 15.84 33.01
C ASP A 743 -13.91 17.15 33.08
N ALA A 744 -14.53 18.30 32.81
CA ALA A 744 -13.81 19.57 32.82
C ALA A 744 -14.62 20.73 33.37
N VAL A 745 -13.95 21.80 33.78
CA VAL A 745 -14.57 23.08 34.13
C VAL A 745 -14.08 24.19 33.22
N GLN A 746 -14.96 25.15 32.91
CA GLN A 746 -14.66 26.30 32.07
C GLN A 746 -14.99 27.59 32.81
N ILE A 747 -14.06 28.55 32.78
CA ILE A 747 -14.17 29.87 33.40
C ILE A 747 -14.08 30.91 32.29
N LEU A 748 -15.21 31.55 31.97
CA LEU A 748 -15.33 32.52 30.87
C LEU A 748 -15.60 33.92 31.44
N PRO A 749 -14.82 34.94 31.07
CA PRO A 749 -15.13 36.30 31.48
C PRO A 749 -16.50 36.72 30.93
N VAL A 750 -17.31 37.36 31.77
CA VAL A 750 -18.57 37.97 31.34
C VAL A 750 -18.23 39.36 30.80
N GLU A 751 -18.56 39.59 29.52
CA GLU A 751 -18.43 40.92 28.89
C GLU A 751 -19.34 41.98 29.50
#